data_AF-A0A3D1EZI7-F1
#
_entry.id   AF-A0A3D1EZI7-F1
#
_cell.length_a   1.000
_cell.length_b   1.000
_cell.length_c   1.000
_cell.angle_alpha   90.00
_cell.angle_beta   90.00
_cell.angle_gamma   90.00
#
_symmetry.space_group_name_H-M   'P 1'
#
loop_
_entity.id
_entity.type
_entity.pdbx_description
1 polymer ?
#
loop_
_entity_poly.entity_id
_entity_poly.type
_entity_poly.pdbx_seq_one_letter_code
_entity_poly.pdbx_strand_id
1 'polypeptide(L)'
;AQKKVEQATLDPHIAHLFPAGGQVGTTVNVMVAGQSFNDIKSIRVTGEDITAELLERVSDESLRVTVKLGPKAKPGMHDFRVIARNGISNRFRFFVDQYPEVLEDKADDKSKAPMEIDLADAQKIGALPVVVNGRVFGADRDLYAFEARAGQTLVFDVKARAILPYVADAVPGWFQSCISLLDAKGRVVVFADDNRFDPDPRLIHTFASDGTYYIEIHDALFRGREDWVYRIRMGELPTVTHVYPLGATRNEQQTFELFGVHLQQKTVTMNFSDSSKSISQIQVTNDKGFVSNAVPVLVNDLPSIEEVEPNNYNKQAQLIQWPACVNGRIDKPGDFDTFSIQTTKNNQELLINVYARRLDSPMDSFVDLMDGKGKWIKGYDDQVDEAFPLITHHADSRVLYTFRRKGRYMFRIRETQGKGGSEYAYRLVVCEPQPDFALRLMPINRSIAPGGTAELTAQVIRQPGFTAPVALTFDNLPEGMTIRGANIPKGQDVVRLTITAPDQLEGTLLTPSLTGCATIDKQTITRIADPAQEVMQAFIYKHRPTTEELLLAVAEPKYFTVSLADPQLPVLEIPVGGEVEVTFNLKREDKNKRAVRLVGYNPAKGISVRPTTIKPGETSGTIKISAIKWAKPGLETNIIIHGEMKQGKKQRIDIPAPAVTVRVVAASDTDK
;
A
#
# COMPACT_ATOMS: atom_id res chain seq x y z
N ALA A 1 11.90 26.55 3.70
CA ALA A 1 12.31 25.94 4.98
C ALA A 1 11.09 25.72 5.87
N GLN A 2 10.43 24.57 5.75
CA GLN A 2 9.44 24.13 6.74
C GLN A 2 10.22 23.84 8.03
N LYS A 3 10.18 24.76 9.00
CA LYS A 3 10.64 24.45 10.36
C LYS A 3 9.83 23.24 10.83
N LYS A 4 10.49 22.14 11.21
CA LYS A 4 9.85 20.99 11.89
C LYS A 4 8.96 21.54 13.01
N VAL A 5 7.66 21.49 12.79
CA VAL A 5 6.65 21.81 13.80
C VAL A 5 6.44 20.52 14.56
N GLU A 6 6.91 20.44 15.80
CA GLU A 6 6.50 19.39 16.72
C GLU A 6 5.03 19.62 17.07
N GLN A 7 4.16 18.76 16.52
CA GLN A 7 2.76 18.65 16.87
C GLN A 7 2.68 18.10 18.30
N ALA A 8 2.22 18.90 19.27
CA ALA A 8 2.26 18.52 20.69
C ALA A 8 1.11 17.58 21.15
N THR A 9 0.82 16.59 20.29
CA THR A 9 0.31 15.26 20.63
C THR A 9 1.02 14.29 19.68
N LEU A 10 2.26 13.91 19.98
CA LEU A 10 2.88 12.82 19.23
C LEU A 10 2.13 11.55 19.64
N ASP A 11 1.17 11.14 18.81
CA ASP A 11 0.69 9.76 18.80
C ASP A 11 1.92 8.84 18.89
N PRO A 12 1.84 7.71 19.61
CA PRO A 12 2.98 6.78 19.67
C PRO A 12 3.43 6.46 18.24
N HIS A 13 4.73 6.31 18.00
CA HIS A 13 5.23 6.00 16.66
C HIS A 13 6.15 4.80 16.75
N ILE A 14 5.95 3.80 15.90
CA ILE A 14 6.82 2.64 15.78
C ILE A 14 7.80 2.90 14.64
N ALA A 15 9.08 2.87 14.96
CA ALA A 15 10.18 2.92 13.99
C ALA A 15 10.53 1.51 13.49
N HIS A 16 10.61 0.52 14.38
CA HIS A 16 10.83 -0.89 14.00
C HIS A 16 10.40 -1.89 15.07
N LEU A 17 10.33 -3.16 14.65
CA LEU A 17 10.13 -4.34 15.50
C LEU A 17 11.31 -5.29 15.34
N PHE A 18 11.81 -5.87 16.43
CA PHE A 18 12.79 -6.95 16.38
C PHE A 18 12.54 -8.04 17.44
N PRO A 19 12.38 -9.32 17.05
CA PRO A 19 12.17 -9.79 15.68
C PRO A 19 10.90 -9.19 15.06
N ALA A 20 10.84 -9.11 13.73
CA ALA A 20 9.68 -8.60 13.00
C ALA A 20 8.61 -9.67 12.75
N GLY A 21 8.54 -10.70 13.60
CA GLY A 21 7.64 -11.83 13.43
C GLY A 21 7.86 -12.97 14.43
N GLY A 22 7.18 -14.09 14.22
CA GLY A 22 7.27 -15.29 15.05
C GLY A 22 6.62 -16.52 14.39
N GLN A 23 6.89 -17.71 14.96
CA GLN A 23 6.35 -18.97 14.46
C GLN A 23 4.92 -19.24 14.98
N VAL A 24 4.04 -19.78 14.12
CA VAL A 24 2.73 -20.32 14.52
C VAL A 24 2.87 -21.31 15.69
N GLY A 25 2.00 -21.19 16.68
CA GLY A 25 2.01 -22.04 17.87
C GLY A 25 3.02 -21.65 18.94
N THR A 26 3.73 -20.53 18.78
CA THR A 26 4.78 -20.09 19.72
C THR A 26 4.43 -18.77 20.41
N THR A 27 5.27 -18.36 21.35
CA THR A 27 5.24 -17.04 21.98
C THR A 27 6.59 -16.38 21.77
N VAL A 28 6.59 -15.14 21.28
CA VAL A 28 7.79 -14.39 20.94
C VAL A 28 7.84 -13.08 21.71
N ASN A 29 9.02 -12.73 22.23
CA ASN A 29 9.27 -11.43 22.83
C ASN A 29 9.84 -10.50 21.76
N VAL A 30 9.14 -9.39 21.52
CA VAL A 30 9.42 -8.39 20.50
C VAL A 30 9.88 -7.11 21.16
N MET A 31 11.04 -6.61 20.75
CA MET A 31 11.46 -5.24 21.02
C MET A 31 10.76 -4.31 20.03
N VAL A 32 10.03 -3.33 20.56
CA VAL A 32 9.39 -2.26 19.78
C VAL A 32 10.19 -0.99 20.02
N ALA A 33 10.80 -0.45 18.97
CA ALA A 33 11.52 0.82 19.03
C ALA A 33 10.72 1.92 18.33
N GLY A 34 10.78 3.13 18.86
CA GLY A 34 9.91 4.20 18.41
C GLY A 34 9.96 5.45 19.26
N GLN A 35 8.85 6.15 19.36
CA GLN A 35 8.72 7.41 20.09
C GLN A 35 7.36 7.50 20.79
N SER A 36 7.32 8.27 21.88
CA SER A 36 6.10 8.63 22.60
C SER A 36 5.34 7.45 23.21
N PHE A 37 6.05 6.44 23.71
CA PHE A 37 5.47 5.29 24.38
C PHE A 37 5.11 5.56 25.86
N ASN A 38 4.26 6.56 26.07
CA ASN A 38 3.75 6.93 27.39
C ASN A 38 2.32 6.41 27.60
N ASP A 39 1.97 5.98 28.81
CA ASP A 39 0.63 5.53 29.19
C ASP A 39 0.02 4.48 28.24
N ILE A 40 0.79 3.43 27.90
CA ILE A 40 0.33 2.33 27.03
C ILE A 40 -0.89 1.64 27.63
N LYS A 41 -1.92 1.42 26.82
CA LYS A 41 -3.17 0.76 27.19
C LYS A 41 -3.22 -0.68 26.68
N SER A 42 -2.81 -0.90 25.43
CA SER A 42 -2.80 -2.23 24.83
C SER A 42 -1.88 -2.28 23.61
N ILE A 43 -1.57 -3.50 23.18
CA ILE A 43 -0.90 -3.78 21.91
C ILE A 43 -1.90 -4.53 21.03
N ARG A 44 -1.98 -4.17 19.75
CA ARG A 44 -2.83 -4.85 18.78
C ARG A 44 -1.98 -5.45 17.69
N VAL A 45 -2.19 -6.73 17.43
CA VAL A 45 -1.71 -7.43 16.23
C VAL A 45 -2.95 -8.02 15.57
N THR A 46 -3.15 -7.76 14.28
CA THR A 46 -4.29 -8.32 13.55
C THR A 46 -4.13 -9.82 13.34
N GLY A 47 -5.23 -10.50 12.95
CA GLY A 47 -5.25 -11.93 12.69
C GLY A 47 -6.00 -12.76 13.75
N GLU A 48 -6.44 -13.94 13.32
CA GLU A 48 -7.09 -14.93 14.19
C GLU A 48 -6.06 -15.58 15.13
N ASP A 49 -6.43 -15.79 16.39
CA ASP A 49 -5.62 -16.52 17.37
C ASP A 49 -4.23 -15.89 17.62
N ILE A 50 -4.18 -14.55 17.58
CA ILE A 50 -3.00 -13.75 17.90
C ILE A 50 -3.34 -12.79 19.05
N THR A 51 -2.51 -12.78 20.09
CA THR A 51 -2.64 -11.85 21.22
C THR A 51 -1.29 -11.21 21.53
N ALA A 52 -1.29 -9.95 21.94
CA ALA A 52 -0.07 -9.24 22.32
C ALA A 52 -0.24 -8.48 23.63
N GLU A 53 0.76 -8.56 24.50
CA GLU A 53 0.76 -7.95 25.82
C GLU A 53 2.05 -7.17 26.05
N LEU A 54 1.94 -6.01 26.70
CA LEU A 54 3.09 -5.25 27.13
C LEU A 54 3.77 -5.98 28.29
N LEU A 55 5.01 -6.43 28.10
CA LEU A 55 5.81 -7.02 29.16
C LEU A 55 6.50 -5.93 29.99
N GLU A 56 7.14 -4.99 29.33
CA GLU A 56 7.90 -3.91 29.98
C GLU A 56 7.95 -2.66 29.11
N ARG A 57 7.75 -1.50 29.73
CA ARG A 57 8.10 -0.21 29.13
C ARG A 57 9.54 0.12 29.52
N VAL A 58 10.47 -0.09 28.60
CA VAL A 58 11.91 0.14 28.84
C VAL A 58 12.20 1.64 28.89
N SER A 59 11.62 2.42 27.99
CA SER A 59 11.74 3.89 27.95
C SER A 59 10.56 4.52 27.19
N ASP A 60 10.59 5.83 26.99
CA ASP A 60 9.67 6.56 26.10
C ASP A 60 9.84 6.17 24.61
N GLU A 61 10.93 5.48 24.28
CA GLU A 61 11.33 5.11 22.90
C GLU A 61 11.43 3.59 22.70
N SER A 62 11.20 2.79 23.74
CA SER A 62 11.38 1.34 23.69
C SER A 62 10.39 0.56 24.57
N LEU A 63 9.78 -0.48 24.01
CA LEU A 63 8.92 -1.45 24.70
C LEU A 63 9.43 -2.88 24.49
N ARG A 64 9.19 -3.75 25.48
CA ARG A 64 9.19 -5.20 25.33
C ARG A 64 7.75 -5.68 25.32
N VAL A 65 7.37 -6.36 24.24
CA VAL A 65 6.03 -6.90 24.04
C VAL A 65 6.13 -8.40 23.87
N THR A 66 5.24 -9.15 24.51
CA THR A 66 5.08 -10.58 24.27
C THR A 66 3.94 -10.78 23.29
N VAL A 67 4.19 -11.46 22.18
CA VAL A 67 3.19 -11.84 21.17
C VAL A 67 3.01 -13.35 21.20
N LYS A 68 1.79 -13.80 21.47
CA LYS A 68 1.41 -15.21 21.42
C LYS A 68 0.70 -15.49 20.11
N LEU A 69 1.24 -16.47 19.38
CA LEU A 69 0.75 -16.93 18.10
C LEU A 69 0.17 -18.33 18.30
N GLY A 70 -1.15 -18.43 18.39
CA GLY A 70 -1.81 -19.72 18.58
C GLY A 70 -1.75 -20.61 17.33
N PRO A 71 -2.19 -21.88 17.44
CA PRO A 71 -2.14 -22.85 16.34
C PRO A 71 -3.02 -22.48 15.14
N LYS A 72 -3.99 -21.56 15.30
CA LYS A 72 -4.82 -21.06 14.18
C LYS A 72 -4.30 -19.76 13.57
N ALA A 73 -3.20 -19.20 14.10
CA ALA A 73 -2.57 -18.02 13.52
C ALA A 73 -2.18 -18.30 12.07
N LYS A 74 -2.68 -17.48 11.14
CA LYS A 74 -2.42 -17.66 9.72
C LYS A 74 -1.00 -17.18 9.37
N PRO A 75 -0.17 -17.98 8.69
CA PRO A 75 1.10 -17.49 8.15
C PRO A 75 0.88 -16.31 7.20
N GLY A 76 1.71 -15.27 7.31
CA GLY A 76 1.53 -14.05 6.54
C GLY A 76 1.91 -12.79 7.30
N MET A 77 1.60 -11.64 6.70
CA MET A 77 1.78 -10.32 7.31
C MET A 77 0.54 -9.96 8.13
N HIS A 78 0.76 -9.39 9.30
CA HIS A 78 -0.25 -8.87 10.22
C HIS A 78 0.13 -7.44 10.62
N ASP A 79 -0.85 -6.60 10.89
CA ASP A 79 -0.64 -5.21 11.29
C ASP A 79 -0.40 -5.12 12.81
N PHE A 80 0.75 -4.60 13.22
CA PHE A 80 1.14 -4.37 14.61
C PHE A 80 0.99 -2.89 14.98
N ARG A 81 0.37 -2.60 16.13
CA ARG A 81 0.13 -1.24 16.64
C ARG A 81 0.24 -1.15 18.16
N VAL A 82 0.71 0.00 18.63
CA VAL A 82 0.71 0.39 20.04
C VAL A 82 -0.46 1.34 20.28
N ILE A 83 -1.28 1.05 21.29
CA ILE A 83 -2.38 1.91 21.73
C ILE A 83 -1.99 2.51 23.08
N ALA A 84 -1.95 3.83 23.13
CA ALA A 84 -1.65 4.62 24.32
C ALA A 84 -2.87 5.45 24.72
N ARG A 85 -2.86 5.97 25.95
CA ARG A 85 -3.88 6.91 26.46
C ARG A 85 -4.13 8.10 25.52
N ASN A 86 -3.08 8.50 24.80
CA ASN A 86 -3.07 9.73 24.00
C ASN A 86 -3.19 9.48 22.50
N GLY A 87 -3.30 8.21 22.06
CA GLY A 87 -3.45 7.91 20.65
C GLY A 87 -2.99 6.51 20.25
N ILE A 88 -2.86 6.32 18.94
CA ILE A 88 -2.50 5.03 18.33
C ILE A 88 -1.36 5.20 17.34
N SER A 89 -0.49 4.19 17.29
CA SER A 89 0.65 4.25 16.41
C SER A 89 0.32 4.11 14.94
N ASN A 90 1.29 4.49 14.10
CA ASN A 90 1.36 3.97 12.74
C ASN A 90 1.27 2.43 12.77
N ARG A 91 0.84 1.87 11.64
CA ARG A 91 0.94 0.44 11.39
C ARG A 91 2.39 0.07 11.18
N PHE A 92 2.87 -0.94 11.87
CA PHE A 92 4.07 -1.69 11.51
C PHE A 92 3.70 -3.10 11.05
N ARG A 93 4.55 -3.75 10.26
CA ARG A 93 4.28 -5.10 9.73
C ARG A 93 4.94 -6.16 10.61
N PHE A 94 4.18 -7.17 11.02
CA PHE A 94 4.63 -8.32 11.79
C PHE A 94 4.33 -9.60 11.02
N PHE A 95 5.29 -10.51 10.91
CA PHE A 95 5.15 -11.73 10.10
C PHE A 95 4.96 -12.97 10.95
N VAL A 96 3.90 -13.72 10.67
CA VAL A 96 3.71 -15.07 11.22
C VAL A 96 4.24 -16.08 10.23
N ASP A 97 5.10 -16.99 10.69
CA ASP A 97 5.73 -18.02 9.88
C ASP A 97 5.41 -19.43 10.36
N GLN A 98 5.49 -20.39 9.43
CA GLN A 98 5.22 -21.81 9.71
C GLN A 98 6.50 -22.62 10.05
N TYR A 99 7.67 -21.97 10.00
CA TYR A 99 8.96 -22.62 10.22
C TYR A 99 9.56 -22.21 11.58
N PRO A 100 10.39 -23.07 12.20
CA PRO A 100 11.18 -22.70 13.38
C PRO A 100 11.95 -21.40 13.18
N GLU A 101 12.04 -20.57 14.20
CA GLU A 101 12.77 -19.29 14.12
C GLU A 101 14.04 -19.30 14.96
N VAL A 102 15.08 -18.65 14.44
CA VAL A 102 16.29 -18.30 15.18
C VAL A 102 16.51 -16.80 15.09
N LEU A 103 17.08 -16.23 16.15
CA LEU A 103 17.60 -14.87 16.13
C LEU A 103 19.07 -14.92 15.70
N GLU A 104 19.47 -13.89 14.96
CA GLU A 104 20.86 -13.53 14.77
C GLU A 104 21.59 -13.37 16.10
N ASP A 105 22.81 -13.91 16.20
CA ASP A 105 23.71 -13.72 17.34
C ASP A 105 24.66 -12.55 17.07
N LYS A 106 24.61 -11.51 17.91
CA LYS A 106 25.41 -10.28 17.80
C LYS A 106 26.91 -10.44 18.10
N ALA A 107 27.43 -11.66 18.02
CA ALA A 107 28.83 -11.95 18.28
C ALA A 107 29.72 -11.54 17.10
N ASP A 108 29.19 -11.58 15.88
CA ASP A 108 29.81 -11.14 14.63
C ASP A 108 29.97 -9.59 14.53
N ASP A 109 29.03 -8.82 15.10
CA ASP A 109 29.01 -7.35 15.12
C ASP A 109 30.25 -6.66 15.75
N LYS A 110 31.03 -7.35 16.58
CA LYS A 110 31.85 -6.68 17.62
C LYS A 110 33.30 -6.40 17.27
N SER A 111 33.85 -6.80 16.11
CA SER A 111 35.32 -6.80 16.01
C SER A 111 36.00 -6.68 14.65
N LYS A 112 35.38 -6.18 13.57
CA LYS A 112 36.05 -6.22 12.25
C LYS A 112 36.04 -4.92 11.46
N ALA A 113 37.05 -4.79 10.60
CA ALA A 113 37.10 -3.74 9.59
C ALA A 113 35.90 -3.92 8.65
N PRO A 114 35.28 -2.83 8.18
CA PRO A 114 34.18 -2.90 7.22
C PRO A 114 34.52 -3.83 6.05
N MET A 115 33.60 -4.73 5.70
CA MET A 115 33.61 -5.58 4.49
C MET A 115 34.48 -6.86 4.44
N GLU A 116 35.22 -7.25 5.48
CA GLU A 116 35.95 -8.53 5.49
C GLU A 116 35.05 -9.70 5.92
N ILE A 117 34.98 -10.78 5.12
CA ILE A 117 34.26 -12.02 5.50
C ILE A 117 35.22 -12.95 6.23
N ASP A 118 34.85 -13.37 7.43
CA ASP A 118 35.47 -14.49 8.12
C ASP A 118 34.45 -15.60 8.34
N LEU A 119 34.66 -16.73 7.66
CA LEU A 119 33.75 -17.88 7.75
C LEU A 119 33.71 -18.50 9.15
N ALA A 120 34.74 -18.26 9.98
CA ALA A 120 34.78 -18.79 11.34
C ALA A 120 33.74 -18.13 12.26
N ASP A 121 33.28 -16.93 11.92
CA ASP A 121 32.29 -16.17 12.69
C ASP A 121 30.86 -16.50 12.31
N ALA A 122 30.65 -17.27 11.23
CA ALA A 122 29.32 -17.59 10.74
C ALA A 122 28.46 -18.24 11.83
N GLN A 123 27.27 -17.69 12.06
CA GLN A 123 26.29 -18.30 12.95
C GLN A 123 25.84 -19.64 12.38
N LYS A 124 26.00 -20.71 13.17
CA LYS A 124 25.63 -22.06 12.75
C LYS A 124 24.13 -22.27 12.80
N ILE A 125 23.54 -22.64 11.67
CA ILE A 125 22.15 -23.05 11.55
C ILE A 125 22.03 -24.55 11.82
N GLY A 126 21.40 -24.90 12.95
CA GLY A 126 21.34 -26.30 13.40
C GLY A 126 20.41 -27.20 12.58
N ALA A 127 19.37 -26.65 11.95
CA ALA A 127 18.43 -27.42 11.14
C ALA A 127 17.71 -26.56 10.10
N LEU A 128 17.27 -27.20 9.01
CA LEU A 128 16.40 -26.62 7.98
C LEU A 128 15.07 -27.43 7.92
N PRO A 129 13.93 -26.80 7.61
CA PRO A 129 13.76 -25.37 7.32
C PRO A 129 13.79 -24.49 8.58
N VAL A 130 14.17 -23.23 8.41
CA VAL A 130 14.25 -22.22 9.49
C VAL A 130 13.92 -20.82 8.96
N VAL A 131 13.46 -19.93 9.83
CA VAL A 131 13.49 -18.47 9.61
C VAL A 131 14.57 -17.85 10.48
N VAL A 132 15.50 -17.15 9.86
CA VAL A 132 16.50 -16.34 10.55
C VAL A 132 15.97 -14.91 10.66
N ASN A 133 15.97 -14.33 11.86
CA ASN A 133 15.64 -12.92 12.09
C ASN A 133 16.91 -12.16 12.43
N GLY A 134 17.29 -11.19 11.61
CA GLY A 134 18.50 -10.38 11.82
C GLY A 134 18.30 -8.91 11.50
N ARG A 135 19.38 -8.13 11.70
CA ARG A 135 19.46 -6.70 11.43
C ARG A 135 20.84 -6.31 10.96
N VAL A 136 20.91 -5.61 9.83
CA VAL A 136 22.19 -5.12 9.30
C VAL A 136 22.54 -3.75 9.90
N PHE A 137 23.70 -3.64 10.54
CA PHE A 137 24.28 -2.37 10.99
C PHE A 137 25.31 -1.80 9.99
N GLY A 138 25.96 -0.68 10.33
CA GLY A 138 26.79 0.08 9.40
C GLY A 138 27.97 -0.74 8.88
N ALA A 139 28.02 -0.95 7.56
CA ALA A 139 29.00 -1.78 6.85
C ALA A 139 29.08 -3.25 7.30
N ASP A 140 27.97 -3.75 7.81
CA ASP A 140 27.79 -5.09 8.35
C ASP A 140 27.43 -6.12 7.27
N ARG A 141 27.76 -7.39 7.54
CA ARG A 141 27.53 -8.55 6.68
C ARG A 141 27.24 -9.75 7.58
N ASP A 142 25.99 -10.18 7.60
CA ASP A 142 25.59 -11.29 8.47
C ASP A 142 25.79 -12.61 7.72
N LEU A 143 26.39 -13.58 8.39
CA LEU A 143 26.82 -14.83 7.77
C LEU A 143 26.28 -16.04 8.53
N TYR A 144 25.60 -16.93 7.82
CA TYR A 144 24.97 -18.11 8.39
C TYR A 144 25.48 -19.39 7.75
N ALA A 145 26.12 -20.26 8.53
CA ALA A 145 26.64 -21.55 8.09
C ALA A 145 25.56 -22.64 8.17
N PHE A 146 25.42 -23.45 7.13
CA PHE A 146 24.51 -24.59 7.10
C PHE A 146 25.08 -25.74 6.26
N GLU A 147 24.59 -26.95 6.49
CA GLU A 147 24.97 -28.13 5.71
C GLU A 147 23.99 -28.36 4.56
N ALA A 148 24.54 -28.65 3.37
CA ALA A 148 23.76 -29.05 2.21
C ALA A 148 24.26 -30.39 1.65
N ARG A 149 23.37 -31.12 0.97
CA ARG A 149 23.69 -32.38 0.28
C ARG A 149 23.67 -32.20 -1.24
N ALA A 150 24.49 -32.95 -1.94
CA ALA A 150 24.45 -33.05 -3.39
C ALA A 150 23.04 -33.42 -3.87
N GLY A 151 22.53 -32.68 -4.85
CA GLY A 151 21.18 -32.81 -5.39
C GLY A 151 20.06 -32.19 -4.53
N GLN A 152 20.36 -31.69 -3.32
CA GLN A 152 19.38 -30.97 -2.52
C GLN A 152 19.09 -29.62 -3.16
N THR A 153 17.82 -29.22 -3.23
CA THR A 153 17.42 -27.88 -3.68
C THR A 153 16.96 -27.07 -2.49
N LEU A 154 17.60 -25.94 -2.19
CA LEU A 154 17.16 -25.04 -1.11
C LEU A 154 16.65 -23.72 -1.67
N VAL A 155 15.69 -23.14 -0.93
CA VAL A 155 15.12 -21.82 -1.14
C VAL A 155 15.61 -20.91 -0.02
N PHE A 156 16.09 -19.73 -0.39
CA PHE A 156 16.42 -18.61 0.50
C PHE A 156 15.52 -17.45 0.10
N ASP A 157 14.51 -17.12 0.91
CA ASP A 157 13.48 -16.11 0.62
C ASP A 157 13.57 -15.02 1.69
N VAL A 158 14.03 -13.83 1.28
CA VAL A 158 14.25 -12.69 2.17
C VAL A 158 12.98 -11.85 2.29
N LYS A 159 12.76 -11.29 3.47
CA LYS A 159 11.81 -10.23 3.73
C LYS A 159 12.53 -9.09 4.42
N ALA A 160 12.76 -8.00 3.71
CA ALA A 160 13.35 -6.77 4.25
C ALA A 160 12.46 -5.58 3.89
N ARG A 161 12.34 -5.28 2.60
CA ARG A 161 11.36 -4.33 2.05
C ARG A 161 9.93 -4.77 2.37
N ALA A 162 9.63 -6.06 2.43
CA ALA A 162 8.32 -6.53 2.87
C ALA A 162 7.98 -6.09 4.31
N ILE A 163 8.98 -5.93 5.19
CA ILE A 163 8.82 -5.44 6.58
C ILE A 163 8.67 -3.92 6.60
N LEU A 164 9.60 -3.20 5.96
CA LEU A 164 9.59 -1.74 5.87
C LEU A 164 9.69 -1.30 4.39
N PRO A 165 8.56 -1.16 3.68
CA PRO A 165 8.56 -0.99 2.22
C PRO A 165 9.20 0.29 1.71
N TYR A 166 9.07 1.36 2.50
CA TYR A 166 9.47 2.70 2.10
C TYR A 166 10.07 3.46 3.27
N VAL A 167 11.17 4.12 2.99
CA VAL A 167 11.97 4.91 3.92
C VAL A 167 12.20 6.28 3.31
N ALA A 168 11.86 7.30 4.08
CA ALA A 168 11.84 8.68 3.62
C ALA A 168 13.24 9.27 3.42
N ASP A 169 14.24 8.83 4.17
CA ASP A 169 15.58 9.42 4.26
C ASP A 169 16.70 8.51 3.75
N ALA A 170 16.35 7.51 2.93
CA ALA A 170 17.27 6.54 2.35
C ALA A 170 17.25 6.57 0.81
N VAL A 171 18.37 6.24 0.17
CA VAL A 171 18.47 6.00 -1.29
C VAL A 171 19.21 4.67 -1.53
N PRO A 172 18.61 3.68 -2.21
CA PRO A 172 17.17 3.62 -2.52
C PRO A 172 16.34 3.72 -1.23
N GLY A 173 15.07 4.12 -1.38
CA GLY A 173 14.18 4.45 -0.27
C GLY A 173 13.63 3.24 0.48
N TRP A 174 14.48 2.24 0.76
CA TRP A 174 14.23 1.01 1.50
C TRP A 174 15.57 0.33 1.81
N PHE A 175 15.56 -0.73 2.62
CA PHE A 175 16.69 -1.65 2.77
C PHE A 175 16.82 -2.50 1.51
N GLN A 176 17.83 -2.24 0.67
CA GLN A 176 18.11 -3.03 -0.53
C GLN A 176 18.98 -4.21 -0.12
N SER A 177 18.35 -5.27 0.38
CA SER A 177 19.05 -6.48 0.81
C SER A 177 19.63 -7.23 -0.39
N CYS A 178 20.87 -7.69 -0.25
CA CYS A 178 21.53 -8.60 -1.18
C CYS A 178 21.89 -9.88 -0.42
N ILE A 179 21.77 -11.04 -1.08
CA ILE A 179 22.22 -12.32 -0.54
C ILE A 179 23.23 -13.01 -1.45
N SER A 180 24.24 -13.63 -0.85
CA SER A 180 25.22 -14.46 -1.54
C SER A 180 25.26 -15.86 -0.91
N LEU A 181 25.12 -16.89 -1.74
CA LEU A 181 25.44 -18.26 -1.37
C LEU A 181 26.94 -18.47 -1.55
N LEU A 182 27.67 -18.81 -0.49
CA LEU A 182 29.11 -19.07 -0.51
C LEU A 182 29.41 -20.55 -0.29
N ASP A 183 30.45 -21.05 -0.92
CA ASP A 183 30.97 -22.39 -0.66
C ASP A 183 31.87 -22.47 0.58
N ALA A 184 32.36 -23.67 0.91
CA ALA A 184 33.25 -23.93 2.03
C ALA A 184 34.56 -23.11 2.03
N LYS A 185 34.93 -22.48 0.91
CA LYS A 185 36.12 -21.61 0.75
C LYS A 185 35.76 -20.12 0.70
N GLY A 186 34.48 -19.76 0.91
CA GLY A 186 33.99 -18.39 0.87
C GLY A 186 33.83 -17.84 -0.54
N ARG A 187 33.83 -18.71 -1.56
CA ARG A 187 33.63 -18.28 -2.95
C ARG A 187 32.13 -18.16 -3.22
N VAL A 188 31.72 -17.08 -3.86
CA VAL A 188 30.33 -16.87 -4.28
C VAL A 188 29.93 -17.93 -5.31
N VAL A 189 28.89 -18.69 -4.97
CA VAL A 189 28.24 -19.68 -5.83
C VAL A 189 27.12 -19.03 -6.63
N VAL A 190 26.26 -18.27 -5.95
CA VAL A 190 25.14 -17.51 -6.54
C VAL A 190 24.94 -16.22 -5.73
N PHE A 191 24.54 -15.16 -6.42
CA PHE A 191 24.19 -13.85 -5.86
C PHE A 191 22.76 -13.47 -6.28
N ALA A 192 22.01 -12.81 -5.40
CA ALA A 192 20.73 -12.19 -5.72
C ALA A 192 20.53 -10.90 -4.90
N ASP A 193 20.14 -9.81 -5.57
CA ASP A 193 19.75 -8.53 -4.98
C ASP A 193 18.28 -8.17 -5.22
N ASP A 194 17.56 -9.02 -5.95
CA ASP A 194 16.12 -8.96 -6.17
C ASP A 194 15.55 -10.37 -6.46
N ASN A 195 14.22 -10.44 -6.55
CA ASN A 195 13.49 -11.53 -7.17
C ASN A 195 12.70 -10.96 -8.34
N ARG A 196 13.32 -10.96 -9.53
CA ARG A 196 12.84 -10.35 -10.79
C ARG A 196 12.78 -8.82 -10.72
N PHE A 197 11.80 -8.31 -10.00
CA PHE A 197 11.54 -6.87 -9.84
C PHE A 197 11.10 -6.54 -8.41
N ASP A 198 10.90 -7.56 -7.56
CA ASP A 198 10.74 -7.37 -6.13
C ASP A 198 12.14 -7.17 -5.52
N PRO A 199 12.43 -6.04 -4.85
CA PRO A 199 13.72 -5.80 -4.22
C PRO A 199 14.09 -6.75 -3.08
N ASP A 200 13.13 -7.54 -2.56
CA ASP A 200 13.45 -8.61 -1.63
C ASP A 200 13.96 -9.84 -2.40
N PRO A 201 15.22 -10.26 -2.23
CA PRO A 201 15.81 -11.31 -3.04
C PRO A 201 15.28 -12.70 -2.68
N ARG A 202 15.20 -13.54 -3.71
CA ARG A 202 14.93 -14.98 -3.57
C ARG A 202 15.95 -15.77 -4.37
N LEU A 203 16.58 -16.74 -3.72
CA LEU A 203 17.54 -17.64 -4.32
C LEU A 203 17.02 -19.07 -4.23
N ILE A 204 17.00 -19.77 -5.36
CA ILE A 204 16.70 -21.21 -5.44
C ILE A 204 17.92 -21.90 -6.04
N HIS A 205 18.54 -22.82 -5.29
CA HIS A 205 19.78 -23.46 -5.73
C HIS A 205 19.81 -24.96 -5.44
N THR A 206 20.27 -25.73 -6.42
CA THR A 206 20.53 -27.17 -6.31
C THR A 206 22.02 -27.41 -6.11
N PHE A 207 22.39 -27.97 -4.97
CA PHE A 207 23.78 -28.14 -4.56
C PHE A 207 24.46 -29.28 -5.32
N ALA A 208 25.67 -29.05 -5.81
CA ALA A 208 26.41 -30.06 -6.58
C ALA A 208 27.21 -31.04 -5.71
N SER A 209 27.42 -30.75 -4.44
CA SER A 209 28.25 -31.54 -3.53
C SER A 209 27.76 -31.41 -2.11
N ASP A 210 28.05 -32.43 -1.30
CA ASP A 210 27.84 -32.38 0.14
C ASP A 210 28.83 -31.39 0.78
N GLY A 211 28.40 -30.72 1.85
CA GLY A 211 29.28 -29.99 2.74
C GLY A 211 28.66 -28.72 3.32
N THR A 212 29.52 -27.97 4.00
CA THR A 212 29.18 -26.67 4.59
C THR A 212 29.12 -25.58 3.53
N TYR A 213 28.03 -24.82 3.55
CA TYR A 213 27.81 -23.62 2.77
C TYR A 213 27.42 -22.47 3.69
N TYR A 214 27.46 -21.25 3.16
CA TYR A 214 27.11 -20.05 3.90
C TYR A 214 26.12 -19.22 3.11
N ILE A 215 25.12 -18.65 3.78
CA ILE A 215 24.35 -17.55 3.21
C ILE A 215 24.81 -16.27 3.89
N GLU A 216 25.17 -15.30 3.07
CA GLU A 216 25.56 -13.97 3.48
C GLU A 216 24.41 -13.01 3.13
N ILE A 217 24.12 -12.03 4.00
CA ILE A 217 23.20 -10.93 3.72
C ILE A 217 23.81 -9.58 4.09
N HIS A 218 23.58 -8.57 3.25
CA HIS A 218 24.01 -7.19 3.50
C HIS A 218 23.12 -6.19 2.76
N ASP A 219 23.27 -4.90 3.07
CA ASP A 219 22.69 -3.81 2.26
C ASP A 219 23.57 -3.55 1.03
N ALA A 220 22.95 -3.32 -0.14
CA ALA A 220 23.65 -3.08 -1.41
C ALA A 220 24.65 -1.91 -1.35
N LEU A 221 24.41 -0.95 -0.45
CA LEU A 221 25.26 0.22 -0.24
C LEU A 221 25.97 0.21 1.13
N PHE A 222 25.91 -0.91 1.86
CA PHE A 222 26.55 -1.08 3.16
C PHE A 222 26.16 -0.01 4.20
N ARG A 223 24.92 0.53 4.10
CA ARG A 223 24.48 1.66 4.93
C ARG A 223 24.29 1.28 6.40
N GLY A 224 23.43 0.30 6.65
CA GLY A 224 23.07 -0.18 8.00
C GLY A 224 22.25 0.80 8.84
N ARG A 225 21.26 0.28 9.57
CA ARG A 225 20.43 1.07 10.51
C ARG A 225 19.71 0.14 11.48
N GLU A 226 19.35 0.62 12.66
CA GLU A 226 18.66 -0.23 13.65
C GLU A 226 17.33 -0.84 13.15
N ASP A 227 16.69 -0.19 12.17
CA ASP A 227 15.46 -0.64 11.52
C ASP A 227 15.68 -1.39 10.19
N TRP A 228 16.93 -1.71 9.81
CA TRP A 228 17.27 -2.62 8.69
C TRP A 228 17.07 -4.08 9.12
N VAL A 229 15.84 -4.36 9.52
CA VAL A 229 15.41 -5.69 9.95
C VAL A 229 15.13 -6.54 8.73
N TYR A 230 15.58 -7.78 8.75
CA TYR A 230 15.22 -8.78 7.75
C TYR A 230 14.77 -10.10 8.39
N ARG A 231 14.09 -10.90 7.58
CA ARG A 231 13.80 -12.31 7.85
C ARG A 231 14.22 -13.14 6.65
N ILE A 232 15.02 -14.19 6.84
CA ILE A 232 15.40 -15.12 5.77
C ILE A 232 14.74 -16.47 6.06
N ARG A 233 13.84 -16.91 5.18
CA ARG A 233 13.38 -18.30 5.20
C ARG A 233 14.38 -19.14 4.43
N MET A 234 14.86 -20.22 5.02
CA MET A 234 15.87 -21.10 4.45
C MET A 234 15.41 -22.55 4.53
N GLY A 235 15.45 -23.30 3.43
CA GLY A 235 15.18 -24.74 3.44
C GLY A 235 14.53 -25.31 2.18
N GLU A 236 14.01 -26.53 2.30
CA GLU A 236 13.17 -27.17 1.27
C GLU A 236 11.73 -26.66 1.38
N LEU A 237 11.51 -25.42 0.95
CA LEU A 237 10.25 -24.69 1.12
C LEU A 237 9.35 -24.85 -0.13
N PRO A 238 8.06 -25.20 0.00
CA PRO A 238 7.14 -25.19 -1.14
C PRO A 238 7.09 -23.78 -1.72
N THR A 239 7.54 -23.61 -2.96
CA THR A 239 7.71 -22.30 -3.58
C THR A 239 7.17 -22.31 -4.99
N VAL A 240 6.12 -21.54 -5.23
CA VAL A 240 5.56 -21.27 -6.57
C VAL A 240 6.30 -20.07 -7.15
N THR A 241 7.01 -20.27 -8.25
CA THR A 241 7.77 -19.23 -8.97
C THR A 241 6.89 -18.48 -9.98
N HIS A 242 5.95 -19.17 -10.61
CA HIS A 242 4.96 -18.61 -11.52
C HIS A 242 3.84 -19.62 -11.78
N VAL A 243 2.75 -19.14 -12.38
CA VAL A 243 1.59 -19.94 -12.76
C VAL A 243 1.15 -19.61 -14.18
N TYR A 244 0.41 -20.53 -14.79
CA TYR A 244 -0.28 -20.28 -16.05
C TYR A 244 -1.65 -20.96 -16.04
N PRO A 245 -2.74 -20.32 -16.48
CA PRO A 245 -2.81 -18.91 -16.90
C PRO A 245 -2.69 -17.92 -15.74
N LEU A 246 -2.60 -16.61 -16.03
CA LEU A 246 -2.56 -15.56 -14.99
C LEU A 246 -3.95 -15.10 -14.52
N GLY A 247 -5.00 -15.88 -14.78
CA GLY A 247 -6.33 -15.50 -14.32
C GLY A 247 -7.43 -16.49 -14.66
N ALA A 248 -8.64 -16.13 -14.24
CA ALA A 248 -9.84 -16.93 -14.37
C ALA A 248 -11.06 -16.06 -14.64
N THR A 249 -12.08 -16.66 -15.25
CA THR A 249 -13.42 -16.08 -15.28
C THR A 249 -14.10 -16.34 -13.92
N ARG A 250 -14.80 -15.35 -13.39
CA ARG A 250 -15.56 -15.47 -12.15
C ARG A 250 -16.70 -16.47 -12.30
N ASN A 251 -16.96 -17.23 -11.24
CA ASN A 251 -17.96 -18.30 -11.17
C ASN A 251 -17.69 -19.48 -12.11
N GLU A 252 -16.50 -19.54 -12.70
CA GLU A 252 -16.00 -20.67 -13.47
C GLU A 252 -14.85 -21.35 -12.71
N GLN A 253 -14.70 -22.65 -12.98
CA GLN A 253 -13.57 -23.42 -12.49
C GLN A 253 -12.35 -23.18 -13.37
N GLN A 254 -11.21 -22.81 -12.77
CA GLN A 254 -9.95 -22.63 -13.49
C GLN A 254 -8.90 -23.59 -12.96
N THR A 255 -8.23 -24.29 -13.88
CA THR A 255 -7.02 -25.06 -13.57
C THR A 255 -5.79 -24.23 -13.92
N PHE A 256 -4.86 -24.14 -12.98
CA PHE A 256 -3.59 -23.44 -13.12
C PHE A 256 -2.46 -24.46 -13.11
N GLU A 257 -1.56 -24.36 -14.07
CA GLU A 257 -0.23 -24.95 -14.02
C GLU A 257 0.64 -24.21 -13.02
N LEU A 258 1.42 -24.97 -12.26
CA LEU A 258 2.27 -24.49 -11.19
C LEU A 258 3.72 -24.81 -11.52
N PHE A 259 4.57 -23.79 -11.44
CA PHE A 259 6.00 -23.92 -11.66
C PHE A 259 6.75 -23.54 -10.39
N GLY A 260 7.71 -24.35 -9.99
CA GLY A 260 8.50 -24.08 -8.80
C GLY A 260 9.16 -25.32 -8.22
N VAL A 261 9.49 -25.25 -6.93
CA VAL A 261 10.23 -26.30 -6.21
C VAL A 261 9.48 -26.71 -4.96
N HIS A 262 9.69 -27.97 -4.54
CA HIS A 262 9.04 -28.56 -3.36
C HIS A 262 7.50 -28.50 -3.40
N LEU A 263 6.94 -28.49 -4.61
CA LEU A 263 5.50 -28.55 -4.86
C LEU A 263 5.09 -30.01 -5.03
N GLN A 264 4.04 -30.43 -4.33
CA GLN A 264 3.48 -31.78 -4.50
C GLN A 264 2.72 -31.93 -5.82
N GLN A 265 2.05 -30.86 -6.23
CA GLN A 265 1.17 -30.83 -7.40
C GLN A 265 1.72 -29.89 -8.47
N LYS A 266 1.58 -30.29 -9.73
CA LYS A 266 1.94 -29.49 -10.90
C LYS A 266 0.79 -28.61 -11.39
N THR A 267 -0.41 -28.87 -10.90
CA THR A 267 -1.60 -28.09 -11.20
C THR A 267 -2.42 -27.88 -9.93
N VAL A 268 -3.25 -26.84 -9.92
CA VAL A 268 -4.29 -26.63 -8.91
C VAL A 268 -5.55 -26.13 -9.60
N THR A 269 -6.69 -26.66 -9.17
CA THR A 269 -7.99 -26.24 -9.69
C THR A 269 -8.72 -25.44 -8.62
N MET A 270 -9.13 -24.21 -8.96
CA MET A 270 -9.79 -23.28 -8.05
C MET A 270 -11.12 -22.80 -8.63
N ASN A 271 -12.04 -22.45 -7.75
CA ASN A 271 -13.29 -21.78 -8.08
C ASN A 271 -13.25 -20.38 -7.48
N PHE A 272 -13.62 -19.38 -8.28
CA PHE A 272 -13.75 -18.00 -7.83
C PHE A 272 -15.21 -17.60 -7.83
N SER A 273 -15.66 -16.91 -6.80
CA SER A 273 -17.07 -16.52 -6.63
C SER A 273 -17.25 -15.00 -6.71
N ASP A 274 -18.49 -14.53 -6.59
CA ASP A 274 -18.81 -13.10 -6.44
C ASP A 274 -18.12 -12.44 -5.23
N SER A 275 -17.74 -13.23 -4.21
CA SER A 275 -16.98 -12.75 -3.06
C SER A 275 -15.47 -12.69 -3.28
N SER A 276 -14.96 -13.30 -4.35
CA SER A 276 -13.52 -13.30 -4.66
C SER A 276 -13.06 -11.91 -5.09
N LYS A 277 -11.92 -11.46 -4.57
CA LYS A 277 -11.28 -10.22 -5.02
C LYS A 277 -10.85 -10.35 -6.48
N SER A 278 -10.89 -9.25 -7.24
CA SER A 278 -10.43 -9.23 -8.63
C SER A 278 -8.96 -9.62 -8.74
N ILE A 279 -8.12 -9.26 -7.77
CA ILE A 279 -6.80 -9.88 -7.59
C ILE A 279 -6.93 -10.92 -6.49
N SER A 280 -6.98 -12.18 -6.88
CA SER A 280 -6.98 -13.33 -5.97
C SER A 280 -5.58 -13.93 -5.90
N GLN A 281 -5.37 -14.83 -4.94
CA GLN A 281 -4.06 -15.45 -4.68
C GLN A 281 -4.15 -16.96 -4.81
N ILE A 282 -3.13 -17.57 -5.40
CA ILE A 282 -2.94 -19.01 -5.43
C ILE A 282 -1.90 -19.39 -4.38
N GLN A 283 -2.23 -20.37 -3.55
CA GLN A 283 -1.33 -21.04 -2.63
C GLN A 283 -1.60 -22.53 -2.66
N VAL A 284 -0.55 -23.33 -2.47
CA VAL A 284 -0.66 -24.78 -2.40
C VAL A 284 0.03 -25.30 -1.15
N THR A 285 -0.42 -26.45 -0.67
CA THR A 285 0.16 -27.10 0.51
C THR A 285 0.93 -28.33 0.07
N ASN A 286 2.11 -28.58 0.63
CA ASN A 286 2.85 -29.82 0.38
C ASN A 286 2.43 -30.96 1.33
N ASP A 287 3.05 -32.11 1.14
CA ASP A 287 2.84 -33.33 1.94
C ASP A 287 3.17 -33.17 3.43
N LYS A 288 4.05 -32.22 3.77
CA LYS A 288 4.41 -31.86 5.15
C LYS A 288 3.45 -30.84 5.78
N GLY A 289 2.41 -30.40 5.07
CA GLY A 289 1.45 -29.42 5.55
C GLY A 289 1.92 -27.96 5.47
N PHE A 290 3.07 -27.69 4.83
CA PHE A 290 3.57 -26.33 4.62
C PHE A 290 2.87 -25.67 3.43
N VAL A 291 2.42 -24.43 3.64
CA VAL A 291 1.78 -23.61 2.60
C VAL A 291 2.85 -22.84 1.82
N SER A 292 2.69 -22.75 0.50
CA SER A 292 3.58 -22.02 -0.39
C SER A 292 3.48 -20.49 -0.22
N ASN A 293 4.40 -19.76 -0.86
CA ASN A 293 4.16 -18.34 -1.14
C ASN A 293 2.86 -18.17 -1.96
N ALA A 294 2.25 -16.99 -1.81
CA ALA A 294 1.10 -16.58 -2.59
C ALA A 294 1.55 -16.00 -3.94
N VAL A 295 0.81 -16.32 -5.00
CA VAL A 295 1.00 -15.72 -6.33
C VAL A 295 -0.32 -15.12 -6.84
N PRO A 296 -0.33 -13.86 -7.30
CA PRO A 296 -1.53 -13.15 -7.72
C PRO A 296 -2.07 -13.65 -9.07
N VAL A 297 -3.40 -13.70 -9.18
CA VAL A 297 -4.12 -13.94 -10.44
C VAL A 297 -5.29 -12.99 -10.59
N LEU A 298 -5.61 -12.61 -11.83
CA LEU A 298 -6.73 -11.73 -12.14
C LEU A 298 -8.02 -12.55 -12.36
N VAL A 299 -9.01 -12.32 -11.51
CA VAL A 299 -10.38 -12.81 -11.63
C VAL A 299 -11.25 -11.70 -12.21
N ASN A 300 -11.94 -11.98 -13.31
CA ASN A 300 -12.84 -11.02 -13.97
C ASN A 300 -14.09 -11.71 -14.53
N ASP A 301 -15.05 -10.91 -15.01
CA ASP A 301 -16.37 -11.40 -15.43
C ASP A 301 -16.47 -11.61 -16.95
N LEU A 302 -15.36 -11.44 -17.68
CA LEU A 302 -15.33 -11.54 -19.14
C LEU A 302 -14.95 -12.97 -19.57
N PRO A 303 -15.47 -13.45 -20.71
CA PRO A 303 -15.07 -14.75 -21.27
C PRO A 303 -13.54 -14.82 -21.45
N SER A 304 -12.94 -15.91 -21.01
CA SER A 304 -11.50 -16.16 -21.20
C SER A 304 -11.27 -17.03 -22.44
N ILE A 305 -10.26 -16.68 -23.22
CA ILE A 305 -9.73 -17.51 -24.32
C ILE A 305 -8.21 -17.67 -24.13
N GLU A 306 -7.66 -18.74 -24.68
CA GLU A 306 -6.22 -18.91 -24.79
C GLU A 306 -5.71 -18.24 -26.08
N GLU A 307 -4.48 -17.75 -26.05
CA GLU A 307 -3.78 -17.42 -27.29
C GLU A 307 -3.57 -18.68 -28.14
N VAL A 308 -3.41 -18.49 -29.45
CA VAL A 308 -3.18 -19.57 -30.40
C VAL A 308 -2.02 -19.22 -31.32
N GLU A 309 -0.94 -19.97 -31.17
CA GLU A 309 0.26 -19.86 -31.99
C GLU A 309 0.14 -20.67 -33.31
N PRO A 310 0.81 -20.24 -34.41
CA PRO A 310 1.60 -19.03 -34.53
C PRO A 310 0.73 -17.77 -34.72
N ASN A 311 1.00 -16.69 -34.01
CA ASN A 311 0.36 -15.38 -34.15
C ASN A 311 1.38 -14.22 -34.29
N ASN A 312 2.65 -14.56 -34.56
CA ASN A 312 3.82 -13.69 -34.60
C ASN A 312 3.77 -12.51 -35.61
N TYR A 313 2.95 -12.62 -36.65
CA TYR A 313 2.87 -11.62 -37.72
C TYR A 313 1.42 -11.20 -38.00
N ASN A 314 1.25 -10.00 -38.58
CA ASN A 314 -0.08 -9.44 -38.93
C ASN A 314 -0.99 -10.39 -39.73
N LYS A 315 -0.43 -11.25 -40.59
CA LYS A 315 -1.21 -12.22 -41.37
C LYS A 315 -1.74 -13.39 -40.55
N GLN A 316 -1.12 -13.65 -39.40
CA GLN A 316 -1.45 -14.70 -38.44
C GLN A 316 -2.23 -14.15 -37.24
N ALA A 317 -2.59 -12.86 -37.26
CA ALA A 317 -3.21 -12.21 -36.12
C ALA A 317 -4.48 -12.94 -35.65
N GLN A 318 -4.47 -13.42 -34.41
CA GLN A 318 -5.60 -14.13 -33.81
C GLN A 318 -6.79 -13.18 -33.66
N LEU A 319 -7.96 -13.55 -34.18
CA LEU A 319 -9.17 -12.74 -34.02
C LEU A 319 -9.73 -12.90 -32.61
N ILE A 320 -9.87 -11.80 -31.88
CA ILE A 320 -10.53 -11.77 -30.57
C ILE A 320 -12.00 -11.37 -30.77
N GLN A 321 -12.89 -12.24 -30.30
CA GLN A 321 -14.31 -11.93 -30.13
C GLN A 321 -14.48 -11.19 -28.80
N TRP A 322 -14.45 -9.85 -28.85
CA TRP A 322 -14.48 -9.01 -27.66
C TRP A 322 -15.93 -8.61 -27.28
N PRO A 323 -16.24 -8.35 -25.99
CA PRO A 323 -15.32 -8.27 -24.86
C PRO A 323 -14.83 -9.65 -24.39
N ALA A 324 -13.54 -9.75 -24.11
CA ALA A 324 -12.90 -11.01 -23.70
C ALA A 324 -11.60 -10.75 -22.94
N CYS A 325 -11.14 -11.79 -22.26
CA CYS A 325 -9.79 -11.90 -21.75
C CYS A 325 -8.99 -12.92 -22.55
N VAL A 326 -7.71 -12.64 -22.75
CA VAL A 326 -6.78 -13.59 -23.38
C VAL A 326 -5.73 -13.98 -22.35
N ASN A 327 -5.58 -15.28 -22.11
CA ASN A 327 -4.41 -15.83 -21.44
C ASN A 327 -3.35 -16.03 -22.51
N GLY A 328 -2.21 -15.35 -22.35
CA GLY A 328 -1.12 -15.45 -23.30
C GLY A 328 0.24 -15.46 -22.63
N ARG A 329 1.28 -15.69 -23.43
CA ARG A 329 2.66 -15.83 -22.98
C ARG A 329 3.61 -15.55 -24.14
N ILE A 330 4.59 -14.69 -23.86
CA ILE A 330 5.75 -14.54 -24.75
C ILE A 330 6.64 -15.77 -24.56
N ASP A 331 6.40 -16.81 -25.36
CA ASP A 331 6.83 -18.19 -25.09
C ASP A 331 8.35 -18.36 -25.17
N LYS A 332 9.01 -17.52 -25.98
CA LYS A 332 10.46 -17.53 -26.21
C LYS A 332 10.99 -16.12 -26.51
N PRO A 333 12.30 -15.88 -26.36
CA PRO A 333 12.89 -14.59 -26.74
C PRO A 333 12.57 -14.19 -28.18
N GLY A 334 12.16 -12.93 -28.36
CA GLY A 334 11.78 -12.34 -29.64
C GLY A 334 10.38 -12.72 -30.15
N ASP A 335 9.58 -13.41 -29.35
CA ASP A 335 8.20 -13.75 -29.67
C ASP A 335 7.27 -12.52 -29.62
N PHE A 336 6.26 -12.53 -30.48
CA PHE A 336 5.28 -11.46 -30.64
C PHE A 336 3.89 -12.05 -30.67
N ASP A 337 2.97 -11.51 -29.88
CA ASP A 337 1.57 -11.91 -29.99
C ASP A 337 0.77 -10.88 -30.76
N THR A 338 0.38 -11.20 -32.00
CA THR A 338 -0.48 -10.33 -32.78
C THR A 338 -1.93 -10.76 -32.69
N PHE A 339 -2.78 -9.84 -32.25
CA PHE A 339 -4.23 -10.03 -32.20
C PHE A 339 -4.92 -9.06 -33.16
N SER A 340 -6.14 -9.42 -33.57
CA SER A 340 -7.01 -8.54 -34.32
C SER A 340 -8.40 -8.47 -33.71
N ILE A 341 -9.02 -7.30 -33.82
CA ILE A 341 -10.37 -7.02 -33.35
C ILE A 341 -11.19 -6.39 -34.47
N GLN A 342 -12.51 -6.55 -34.38
CA GLN A 342 -13.45 -5.89 -35.26
C GLN A 342 -14.24 -4.85 -34.47
N THR A 343 -14.07 -3.56 -34.79
CA THR A 343 -14.95 -2.51 -34.26
C THR A 343 -16.22 -2.43 -35.11
N THR A 344 -17.36 -2.19 -34.45
CA THR A 344 -18.69 -2.22 -35.04
C THR A 344 -19.28 -0.83 -35.27
N LYS A 345 -18.83 0.17 -34.50
CA LYS A 345 -19.27 1.58 -34.60
C LYS A 345 -18.11 2.54 -34.86
N ASN A 346 -18.41 3.68 -35.50
CA ASN A 346 -17.47 4.79 -35.59
C ASN A 346 -17.31 5.43 -34.20
N ASN A 347 -16.11 5.93 -33.89
CA ASN A 347 -15.74 6.43 -32.58
C ASN A 347 -15.97 5.41 -31.44
N GLN A 348 -15.74 4.12 -31.71
CA GLN A 348 -15.77 3.09 -30.67
C GLN A 348 -14.53 3.24 -29.79
N GLU A 349 -14.72 3.37 -28.47
CA GLU A 349 -13.61 3.40 -27.52
C GLU A 349 -13.42 2.01 -26.90
N LEU A 350 -12.18 1.52 -26.89
CA LEU A 350 -11.83 0.27 -26.22
C LEU A 350 -10.66 0.48 -25.26
N LEU A 351 -10.69 -0.33 -24.20
CA LEU A 351 -9.61 -0.59 -23.28
C LEU A 351 -8.95 -1.92 -23.68
N ILE A 352 -7.65 -1.90 -23.91
CA ILE A 352 -6.80 -3.10 -24.02
C ILE A 352 -5.77 -2.99 -22.89
N ASN A 353 -5.93 -3.80 -21.85
CA ASN A 353 -5.14 -3.69 -20.61
C ASN A 353 -4.37 -4.99 -20.39
N VAL A 354 -3.04 -4.89 -20.36
CA VAL A 354 -2.14 -6.04 -20.14
C VAL A 354 -1.88 -6.16 -18.65
N TYR A 355 -2.19 -7.31 -18.05
CA TYR A 355 -1.79 -7.63 -16.68
C TYR A 355 -0.66 -8.66 -16.72
N ALA A 356 0.55 -8.23 -16.38
CA ALA A 356 1.71 -9.10 -16.30
C ALA A 356 2.50 -8.79 -15.02
N ARG A 357 3.20 -7.65 -14.95
CA ARG A 357 3.94 -7.18 -13.77
C ARG A 357 3.06 -7.11 -12.53
N ARG A 358 1.79 -6.70 -12.68
CA ARG A 358 0.79 -6.68 -11.59
C ARG A 358 0.41 -8.07 -11.08
N LEU A 359 0.77 -9.12 -11.81
CA LEU A 359 0.49 -10.53 -11.54
C LEU A 359 1.79 -11.35 -11.41
N ASP A 360 2.87 -10.72 -10.94
CA ASP A 360 4.20 -11.31 -10.69
C ASP A 360 4.95 -11.86 -11.92
N SER A 361 4.47 -11.58 -13.14
CA SER A 361 5.23 -11.88 -14.37
C SER A 361 6.40 -10.90 -14.54
N PRO A 362 7.59 -11.37 -14.97
CA PRO A 362 8.73 -10.49 -15.26
C PRO A 362 8.56 -9.68 -16.55
N MET A 363 7.52 -9.96 -17.34
CA MET A 363 7.28 -9.31 -18.62
C MET A 363 7.17 -7.78 -18.46
N ASP A 364 7.95 -7.09 -19.29
CA ASP A 364 7.85 -5.67 -19.56
C ASP A 364 7.07 -5.50 -20.86
N SER A 365 5.78 -5.19 -20.76
CA SER A 365 4.86 -5.28 -21.88
C SER A 365 4.82 -3.98 -22.69
N PHE A 366 4.91 -4.11 -24.01
CA PHE A 366 4.66 -3.03 -24.95
C PHE A 366 3.59 -3.43 -25.96
N VAL A 367 2.67 -2.52 -26.28
CA VAL A 367 1.57 -2.75 -27.23
C VAL A 367 1.67 -1.81 -28.43
N ASP A 368 1.89 -2.37 -29.61
CA ASP A 368 1.76 -1.67 -30.89
C ASP A 368 0.32 -1.75 -31.40
N LEU A 369 -0.38 -0.62 -31.48
CA LEU A 369 -1.68 -0.52 -32.14
C LEU A 369 -1.51 -0.23 -33.64
N MET A 370 -2.23 -0.97 -34.48
CA MET A 370 -2.16 -0.91 -35.94
C MET A 370 -3.54 -0.88 -36.58
N ASP A 371 -3.63 -0.35 -37.81
CA ASP A 371 -4.85 -0.45 -38.61
C ASP A 371 -5.04 -1.86 -39.20
N GLY A 372 -6.19 -2.10 -39.85
CA GLY A 372 -6.50 -3.40 -40.46
C GLY A 372 -5.58 -3.82 -41.62
N LYS A 373 -4.70 -2.94 -42.10
CA LYS A 373 -3.64 -3.24 -43.09
C LYS A 373 -2.28 -3.47 -42.43
N GLY A 374 -2.21 -3.40 -41.10
CA GLY A 374 -0.96 -3.55 -40.34
C GLY A 374 -0.12 -2.28 -40.31
N LYS A 375 -0.66 -1.11 -40.71
CA LYS A 375 0.05 0.15 -40.56
C LYS A 375 0.00 0.58 -39.09
N TRP A 376 1.16 0.87 -38.51
CA TRP A 376 1.27 1.37 -37.15
C TRP A 376 0.49 2.68 -36.94
N ILE A 377 -0.26 2.74 -35.83
CA ILE A 377 -1.05 3.90 -35.39
C ILE A 377 -0.35 4.54 -34.20
N LYS A 378 -0.09 3.77 -33.13
CA LYS A 378 0.47 4.25 -31.87
C LYS A 378 1.02 3.10 -31.02
N GLY A 379 2.09 3.35 -30.29
CA GLY A 379 2.64 2.44 -29.26
C GLY A 379 2.21 2.85 -27.86
N TYR A 380 2.07 1.85 -26.99
CA TYR A 380 1.76 2.00 -25.58
C TYR A 380 2.76 1.18 -24.78
N ASP A 381 3.16 1.75 -23.66
CA ASP A 381 4.18 1.24 -22.74
C ASP A 381 3.62 1.32 -21.32
N ASP A 382 4.49 1.35 -20.31
CA ASP A 382 4.20 1.50 -18.89
C ASP A 382 3.02 2.43 -18.54
N GLN A 383 2.05 1.87 -17.82
CA GLN A 383 1.02 2.62 -17.14
C GLN A 383 1.20 2.54 -15.63
N VAL A 384 1.39 3.70 -15.00
CA VAL A 384 1.31 3.82 -13.53
C VAL A 384 -0.11 3.45 -13.08
N ASP A 385 -0.19 2.54 -12.12
CA ASP A 385 -1.44 2.07 -11.51
C ASP A 385 -1.35 2.21 -9.99
N GLU A 386 -1.96 3.26 -9.46
CA GLU A 386 -1.92 3.54 -8.02
C GLU A 386 -2.55 2.43 -7.18
N ALA A 387 -3.34 1.51 -7.75
CA ALA A 387 -3.89 0.35 -7.05
C ALA A 387 -2.81 -0.64 -6.59
N PHE A 388 -1.59 -0.58 -7.16
CA PHE A 388 -0.46 -1.45 -6.84
C PHE A 388 0.71 -0.66 -6.22
N PRO A 389 0.54 -0.10 -5.01
CA PRO A 389 1.46 0.86 -4.41
C PRO A 389 2.81 0.26 -3.94
N LEU A 390 3.03 -1.05 -4.11
CA LEU A 390 4.30 -1.72 -3.84
C LEU A 390 5.13 -1.96 -5.11
N ILE A 391 4.53 -1.78 -6.29
CA ILE A 391 5.25 -1.81 -7.56
C ILE A 391 5.83 -0.42 -7.81
N THR A 392 7.15 -0.30 -7.77
CA THR A 392 7.86 0.97 -8.04
C THR A 392 8.31 1.08 -9.50
N HIS A 393 8.33 -0.03 -10.23
CA HIS A 393 8.66 -0.13 -11.64
C HIS A 393 7.49 -0.77 -12.39
N HIS A 394 6.48 0.03 -12.70
CA HIS A 394 5.32 -0.43 -13.47
C HIS A 394 5.76 -0.78 -14.90
N ALA A 395 5.38 -1.97 -15.40
CA ALA A 395 5.73 -2.41 -16.76
C ALA A 395 4.55 -3.00 -17.55
N ASP A 396 3.34 -2.65 -17.12
CA ASP A 396 2.10 -3.13 -17.71
C ASP A 396 1.53 -2.06 -18.64
N SER A 397 1.35 -2.42 -19.91
CA SER A 397 0.77 -1.58 -20.94
C SER A 397 -0.73 -1.43 -20.79
N ARG A 398 -1.24 -0.20 -20.98
CA ARG A 398 -2.68 0.08 -21.06
C ARG A 398 -3.02 0.98 -22.26
N VAL A 399 -3.78 0.42 -23.19
CA VAL A 399 -4.33 1.14 -24.34
C VAL A 399 -5.74 1.60 -24.01
N LEU A 400 -5.98 2.90 -24.02
CA LEU A 400 -7.32 3.49 -24.10
C LEU A 400 -7.40 4.28 -25.40
N TYR A 401 -8.19 3.80 -26.36
CA TYR A 401 -8.19 4.36 -27.70
C TYR A 401 -9.58 4.44 -28.33
N THR A 402 -9.89 5.60 -28.90
CA THR A 402 -11.10 5.83 -29.70
C THR A 402 -10.84 5.52 -31.18
N PHE A 403 -11.34 4.38 -31.64
CA PHE A 403 -11.32 3.95 -33.04
C PHE A 403 -12.31 4.78 -33.87
N ARG A 404 -11.77 5.77 -34.60
CA ARG A 404 -12.57 6.75 -35.35
C ARG A 404 -13.48 6.15 -36.42
N ARG A 405 -13.06 5.04 -37.04
CA ARG A 405 -13.83 4.33 -38.08
C ARG A 405 -14.06 2.89 -37.64
N LYS A 406 -15.27 2.38 -37.85
CA LYS A 406 -15.53 0.93 -37.71
C LYS A 406 -14.66 0.15 -38.69
N GLY A 407 -14.17 -1.01 -38.28
CA GLY A 407 -13.29 -1.82 -39.11
C GLY A 407 -12.42 -2.78 -38.31
N ARG A 408 -11.62 -3.54 -39.05
CA ARG A 408 -10.58 -4.39 -38.47
C ARG A 408 -9.41 -3.53 -38.00
N TYR A 409 -8.92 -3.81 -36.81
CA TYR A 409 -7.67 -3.27 -36.26
C TYR A 409 -6.85 -4.42 -35.69
N MET A 410 -5.55 -4.17 -35.54
CA MET A 410 -4.62 -5.14 -34.97
C MET A 410 -3.89 -4.49 -33.80
N PHE A 411 -3.49 -5.30 -32.84
CA PHE A 411 -2.49 -4.90 -31.87
C PHE A 411 -1.50 -6.04 -31.67
N ARG A 412 -0.25 -5.68 -31.42
CA ARG A 412 0.82 -6.63 -31.18
C ARG A 412 1.41 -6.37 -29.82
N ILE A 413 1.45 -7.42 -29.01
CA ILE A 413 2.06 -7.42 -27.69
C ILE A 413 3.49 -7.95 -27.85
N ARG A 414 4.43 -7.33 -27.12
CA ARG A 414 5.83 -7.75 -27.08
C ARG A 414 6.44 -7.50 -25.73
N GLU A 415 7.52 -8.20 -25.42
CA GLU A 415 8.40 -7.87 -24.31
C GLU A 415 9.41 -6.79 -24.76
N THR A 416 9.57 -5.73 -23.98
CA THR A 416 10.34 -4.53 -24.37
C THR A 416 11.81 -4.81 -24.67
N GLN A 417 12.41 -5.78 -23.99
CA GLN A 417 13.81 -6.21 -24.15
C GLN A 417 13.95 -7.45 -25.04
N GLY A 418 12.85 -7.97 -25.61
CA GLY A 418 12.84 -9.17 -26.44
C GLY A 418 13.05 -10.47 -25.66
N LYS A 419 12.84 -10.49 -24.34
CA LYS A 419 12.88 -11.70 -23.51
C LYS A 419 11.60 -12.53 -23.69
N GLY A 420 11.62 -13.76 -23.22
CA GLY A 420 10.46 -14.68 -23.25
C GLY A 420 10.78 -16.01 -22.57
N GLY A 421 9.76 -16.78 -22.25
CA GLY A 421 9.84 -18.02 -21.48
C GLY A 421 8.52 -18.35 -20.77
N SER A 422 8.47 -19.50 -20.10
CA SER A 422 7.26 -19.99 -19.38
C SER A 422 6.71 -18.99 -18.35
N GLU A 423 7.57 -18.17 -17.77
CA GLU A 423 7.23 -17.17 -16.76
C GLU A 423 6.73 -15.85 -17.35
N TYR A 424 6.92 -15.60 -18.65
CA TYR A 424 6.52 -14.37 -19.35
C TYR A 424 5.05 -14.40 -19.79
N ALA A 425 4.19 -14.92 -18.91
CA ALA A 425 2.76 -14.93 -19.13
C ALA A 425 2.17 -13.52 -18.93
N TYR A 426 1.04 -13.27 -19.59
CA TYR A 426 0.21 -12.10 -19.39
C TYR A 426 -1.27 -12.49 -19.45
N ARG A 427 -2.12 -11.67 -18.83
CA ARG A 427 -3.57 -11.70 -19.05
C ARG A 427 -4.01 -10.40 -19.68
N LEU A 428 -4.52 -10.49 -20.89
CA LEU A 428 -5.05 -9.36 -21.63
C LEU A 428 -6.53 -9.18 -21.30
N VAL A 429 -6.98 -7.95 -21.09
CA VAL A 429 -8.39 -7.59 -21.01
C VAL A 429 -8.74 -6.68 -22.18
N VAL A 430 -9.70 -7.09 -23.02
CA VAL A 430 -10.18 -6.31 -24.17
C VAL A 430 -11.68 -6.05 -24.02
N CYS A 431 -12.06 -4.80 -23.77
CA CYS A 431 -13.47 -4.43 -23.60
C CYS A 431 -13.72 -2.94 -23.92
N GLU A 432 -14.99 -2.51 -23.98
CA GLU A 432 -15.28 -1.08 -23.82
C GLU A 432 -14.93 -0.67 -22.38
N PRO A 433 -14.50 0.58 -22.12
CA PRO A 433 -14.26 1.06 -20.76
C PRO A 433 -15.43 0.72 -19.85
N GLN A 434 -15.16 0.14 -18.68
CA GLN A 434 -16.14 -0.16 -17.65
C GLN A 434 -15.95 0.88 -16.54
N PRO A 435 -16.75 1.97 -16.52
CA PRO A 435 -16.59 3.03 -15.54
C PRO A 435 -16.78 2.49 -14.12
N ASP A 436 -15.72 2.60 -13.31
CA ASP A 436 -15.69 2.14 -11.93
C ASP A 436 -14.63 2.93 -11.14
N PHE A 437 -14.52 2.68 -9.85
CA PHE A 437 -13.49 3.24 -9.00
C PHE A 437 -13.10 2.30 -7.86
N ALA A 438 -11.90 2.52 -7.31
CA ALA A 438 -11.54 2.09 -5.97
C ALA A 438 -11.47 3.31 -5.05
N LEU A 439 -11.60 3.09 -3.74
CA LEU A 439 -11.59 4.16 -2.75
C LEU A 439 -10.54 3.84 -1.68
N ARG A 440 -9.82 4.86 -1.22
CA ARG A 440 -8.89 4.77 -0.10
C ARG A 440 -9.24 5.78 0.97
N LEU A 441 -9.08 5.41 2.23
CA LEU A 441 -9.24 6.31 3.37
C LEU A 441 -7.96 6.39 4.19
N MET A 442 -7.51 7.62 4.47
CA MET A 442 -6.21 7.87 5.09
C MET A 442 -6.27 9.03 6.10
N PRO A 443 -5.37 9.06 7.09
CA PRO A 443 -4.55 7.94 7.50
C PRO A 443 -5.32 7.00 8.44
N ILE A 444 -4.68 5.88 8.74
CA ILE A 444 -5.24 4.73 9.45
C ILE A 444 -5.10 4.78 10.98
N ASN A 445 -4.60 5.89 11.53
CA ASN A 445 -4.18 6.02 12.92
C ASN A 445 -4.45 7.44 13.45
N ARG A 446 -5.72 7.83 13.52
CA ARG A 446 -6.10 9.14 14.07
C ARG A 446 -6.57 9.01 15.51
N SER A 447 -6.38 10.06 16.28
CA SER A 447 -6.86 10.19 17.65
C SER A 447 -7.97 11.23 17.70
N ILE A 448 -9.04 10.94 18.45
CA ILE A 448 -10.18 11.83 18.63
C ILE A 448 -10.57 11.87 20.10
N ALA A 449 -10.71 13.07 20.66
CA ALA A 449 -11.19 13.28 22.02
C ALA A 449 -12.68 13.64 22.01
N PRO A 450 -13.42 13.47 23.13
CA PRO A 450 -14.78 13.99 23.26
C PRO A 450 -14.86 15.48 22.86
N GLY A 451 -15.84 15.81 22.01
CA GLY A 451 -16.02 17.15 21.42
C GLY A 451 -14.94 17.56 20.40
N GLY A 452 -13.95 16.71 20.15
CA GLY A 452 -12.83 16.95 19.23
C GLY A 452 -13.14 16.52 17.80
N THR A 453 -12.34 17.03 16.86
CA THR A 453 -12.42 16.70 15.44
C THR A 453 -11.16 15.95 15.00
N ALA A 454 -11.32 14.98 14.10
CA ALA A 454 -10.24 14.32 13.38
C ALA A 454 -10.36 14.57 11.87
N GLU A 455 -9.23 14.81 11.21
CA GLU A 455 -9.15 14.98 9.76
C GLU A 455 -8.74 13.67 9.08
N LEU A 456 -9.50 13.32 8.03
CA LEU A 456 -9.24 12.22 7.13
C LEU A 456 -9.22 12.70 5.67
N THR A 457 -8.62 11.90 4.81
CA THR A 457 -8.54 12.11 3.36
C THR A 457 -9.08 10.88 2.66
N ALA A 458 -10.09 11.06 1.82
CA ALA A 458 -10.59 10.02 0.92
C ALA A 458 -10.00 10.25 -0.49
N GLN A 459 -9.41 9.22 -1.06
CA GLN A 459 -8.88 9.22 -2.43
C GLN A 459 -9.68 8.24 -3.28
N VAL A 460 -10.16 8.69 -4.44
CA VAL A 460 -10.74 7.84 -5.47
C VAL A 460 -9.69 7.50 -6.53
N ILE A 461 -9.57 6.22 -6.87
CA ILE A 461 -8.78 5.71 -7.98
C ILE A 461 -9.75 5.39 -9.10
N ARG A 462 -9.80 6.24 -10.11
CA ARG A 462 -10.81 6.17 -11.19
C ARG A 462 -10.39 5.19 -12.27
N GLN A 463 -11.28 4.28 -12.63
CA GLN A 463 -11.11 3.44 -13.82
C GLN A 463 -11.52 4.21 -15.09
N PRO A 464 -10.99 3.83 -16.28
CA PRO A 464 -11.34 4.49 -17.55
C PRO A 464 -12.85 4.67 -17.74
N GLY A 465 -13.25 5.88 -18.12
CA GLY A 465 -14.65 6.27 -18.29
C GLY A 465 -15.35 6.79 -17.02
N PHE A 466 -14.76 6.60 -15.83
CA PHE A 466 -15.36 7.09 -14.58
C PHE A 466 -15.01 8.55 -14.28
N THR A 467 -15.99 9.45 -14.38
CA THR A 467 -15.80 10.88 -14.05
C THR A 467 -16.77 11.40 -12.99
N ALA A 468 -17.75 10.61 -12.58
CA ALA A 468 -18.81 11.02 -11.66
C ALA A 468 -18.26 11.47 -10.30
N PRO A 469 -18.96 12.37 -9.58
CA PRO A 469 -18.70 12.60 -8.17
C PRO A 469 -18.97 11.32 -7.35
N VAL A 470 -18.36 11.24 -6.16
CA VAL A 470 -18.55 10.12 -5.22
C VAL A 470 -19.03 10.68 -3.89
N ALA A 471 -20.27 10.38 -3.52
CA ALA A 471 -20.81 10.66 -2.20
C ALA A 471 -20.20 9.66 -1.20
N LEU A 472 -19.82 10.14 -0.01
CA LEU A 472 -19.15 9.32 0.99
C LEU A 472 -20.04 9.20 2.24
N THR A 473 -20.18 7.98 2.76
CA THR A 473 -20.90 7.68 4.00
C THR A 473 -20.03 6.84 4.91
N PHE A 474 -20.08 7.09 6.20
CA PHE A 474 -19.39 6.27 7.18
C PHE A 474 -20.35 5.29 7.84
N ASP A 475 -19.90 4.05 7.97
CA ASP A 475 -20.55 2.98 8.71
C ASP A 475 -19.76 2.72 10.01
N ASN A 476 -20.40 2.10 11.00
CA ASN A 476 -19.79 1.74 12.30
C ASN A 476 -19.24 2.94 13.11
N LEU A 477 -19.84 4.12 12.98
CA LEU A 477 -19.58 5.23 13.90
C LEU A 477 -20.52 5.19 15.10
N PRO A 478 -20.03 5.50 16.33
CA PRO A 478 -20.89 5.70 17.49
C PRO A 478 -21.95 6.79 17.26
N GLU A 479 -23.04 6.71 18.02
CA GLU A 479 -24.10 7.73 18.02
C GLU A 479 -23.52 9.12 18.37
N GLY A 480 -24.04 10.17 17.71
CA GLY A 480 -23.62 11.56 17.93
C GLY A 480 -22.37 12.00 17.17
N MET A 481 -21.68 11.10 16.45
CA MET A 481 -20.61 11.47 15.52
C MET A 481 -21.15 12.30 14.36
N THR A 482 -20.44 13.37 13.98
CA THR A 482 -20.79 14.19 12.81
C THR A 482 -19.69 14.20 11.77
N ILE A 483 -20.07 14.21 10.50
CA ILE A 483 -19.14 14.18 9.37
C ILE A 483 -19.35 15.43 8.51
N ARG A 484 -18.27 16.06 8.08
CA ARG A 484 -18.32 17.19 7.14
C ARG A 484 -17.38 16.98 5.97
N GLY A 485 -17.82 17.40 4.79
CA GLY A 485 -17.02 17.31 3.56
C GLY A 485 -17.01 15.94 2.87
N ALA A 486 -18.00 15.08 3.14
CA ALA A 486 -18.07 13.70 2.67
C ALA A 486 -18.57 13.58 1.21
N ASN A 487 -17.94 14.31 0.28
CA ASN A 487 -18.23 14.24 -1.15
C ASN A 487 -16.95 14.49 -1.94
N ILE A 488 -16.60 13.59 -2.86
CA ILE A 488 -15.52 13.82 -3.83
C ILE A 488 -16.16 14.42 -5.09
N PRO A 489 -15.92 15.71 -5.40
CA PRO A 489 -16.55 16.34 -6.55
C PRO A 489 -16.12 15.74 -7.89
N LYS A 490 -16.92 16.02 -8.92
CA LYS A 490 -16.63 15.61 -10.31
C LYS A 490 -15.23 16.06 -10.72
N GLY A 491 -14.42 15.13 -11.23
CA GLY A 491 -13.07 15.42 -11.74
C GLY A 491 -12.02 15.71 -10.67
N GLN A 492 -12.32 15.47 -9.38
CA GLN A 492 -11.34 15.46 -8.31
C GLN A 492 -11.05 14.03 -7.86
N ASP A 493 -9.80 13.75 -7.50
CA ASP A 493 -9.39 12.41 -7.07
C ASP A 493 -9.21 12.30 -5.56
N VAL A 494 -9.24 13.42 -4.84
CA VAL A 494 -9.00 13.49 -3.41
C VAL A 494 -9.94 14.51 -2.77
N VAL A 495 -10.48 14.18 -1.59
CA VAL A 495 -11.13 15.14 -0.70
C VAL A 495 -10.64 14.97 0.73
N ARG A 496 -10.43 16.10 1.43
CA ARG A 496 -10.22 16.12 2.88
C ARG A 496 -11.56 16.30 3.58
N LEU A 497 -11.83 15.50 4.59
CA LEU A 497 -13.08 15.49 5.34
C LEU A 497 -12.78 15.41 6.84
N THR A 498 -13.77 15.72 7.67
CA THR A 498 -13.60 15.72 9.12
C THR A 498 -14.70 14.92 9.81
N ILE A 499 -14.34 14.16 10.84
CA ILE A 499 -15.25 13.52 11.77
C ILE A 499 -15.14 14.23 13.12
N THR A 500 -16.25 14.61 13.73
CA THR A 500 -16.29 15.27 15.04
C THR A 500 -17.05 14.41 16.04
N ALA A 501 -16.44 14.19 17.20
CA ALA A 501 -17.01 13.43 18.29
C ALA A 501 -18.03 14.26 19.08
N PRO A 502 -19.06 13.60 19.65
CA PRO A 502 -19.90 14.20 20.68
C PRO A 502 -19.09 14.54 21.94
N ASP A 503 -19.62 15.40 22.82
CA ASP A 503 -18.99 15.79 24.10
C ASP A 503 -18.79 14.60 25.06
N GLN A 504 -19.49 13.49 24.84
CA GLN A 504 -19.32 12.22 25.55
C GLN A 504 -19.01 11.12 24.54
N LEU A 505 -17.85 10.48 24.66
CA LEU A 505 -17.43 9.42 23.76
C LEU A 505 -16.91 8.23 24.58
N GLU A 506 -17.51 7.07 24.40
CA GLU A 506 -17.12 5.82 25.05
C GLU A 506 -16.16 4.99 24.19
N GLY A 507 -15.49 4.04 24.83
CA GLY A 507 -14.56 3.11 24.18
C GLY A 507 -13.12 3.61 24.12
N THR A 508 -12.23 2.77 23.59
CA THR A 508 -10.80 3.06 23.43
C THR A 508 -10.38 3.14 21.97
N LEU A 509 -11.07 2.41 21.09
CA LEU A 509 -10.82 2.34 19.66
C LEU A 509 -12.15 2.29 18.90
N LEU A 510 -12.22 3.01 17.80
CA LEU A 510 -13.31 2.96 16.84
C LEU A 510 -12.78 2.38 15.52
N THR A 511 -13.63 1.59 14.84
CA THR A 511 -13.31 0.91 13.58
C THR A 511 -14.29 1.33 12.48
N PRO A 512 -14.31 2.62 12.09
CA PRO A 512 -15.25 3.07 11.09
C PRO A 512 -14.88 2.53 9.69
N SER A 513 -15.90 2.26 8.89
CA SER A 513 -15.76 1.95 7.47
C SER A 513 -16.30 3.10 6.63
N LEU A 514 -15.71 3.37 5.47
CA LEU A 514 -16.17 4.41 4.55
C LEU A 514 -16.68 3.77 3.28
N THR A 515 -17.91 4.09 2.92
CA THR A 515 -18.57 3.64 1.70
C THR A 515 -18.69 4.82 0.74
N GLY A 516 -18.21 4.65 -0.49
CA GLY A 516 -18.37 5.59 -1.59
C GLY A 516 -19.48 5.14 -2.53
N CYS A 517 -20.35 6.07 -2.91
CA CYS A 517 -21.49 5.85 -3.79
C CYS A 517 -21.45 6.83 -4.97
N ALA A 518 -21.56 6.32 -6.19
CA ALA A 518 -21.62 7.12 -7.40
C ALA A 518 -22.69 6.61 -8.36
N THR A 519 -23.29 7.52 -9.13
CA THR A 519 -24.24 7.16 -10.18
C THR A 519 -23.60 7.29 -11.56
N ILE A 520 -23.70 6.23 -12.36
CA ILE A 520 -23.25 6.17 -13.75
C ILE A 520 -24.39 5.61 -14.58
N ASP A 521 -24.82 6.30 -15.63
CA ASP A 521 -25.89 5.83 -16.53
C ASP A 521 -27.14 5.31 -15.79
N LYS A 522 -27.52 6.00 -14.70
CA LYS A 522 -28.62 5.67 -13.77
C LYS A 522 -28.41 4.42 -12.91
N GLN A 523 -27.28 3.74 -13.02
CA GLN A 523 -26.86 2.67 -12.12
C GLN A 523 -26.06 3.25 -10.96
N THR A 524 -26.26 2.67 -9.77
CA THR A 524 -25.52 3.06 -8.56
C THR A 524 -24.39 2.08 -8.33
N ILE A 525 -23.16 2.59 -8.25
CA ILE A 525 -21.97 1.81 -7.92
C ILE A 525 -21.53 2.19 -6.51
N THR A 526 -21.29 1.18 -5.69
CA THR A 526 -20.84 1.34 -4.30
C THR A 526 -19.51 0.63 -4.09
N ARG A 527 -18.58 1.29 -3.39
CA ARG A 527 -17.24 0.77 -3.08
C ARG A 527 -16.88 1.10 -1.64
N ILE A 528 -16.44 0.10 -0.89
CA ILE A 528 -15.86 0.31 0.43
C ILE A 528 -14.43 0.79 0.26
N ALA A 529 -14.03 1.78 1.05
CA ALA A 529 -12.68 2.31 1.05
C ALA A 529 -11.71 1.32 1.69
N ASP A 530 -10.60 1.05 1.01
CA ASP A 530 -9.46 0.39 1.63
C ASP A 530 -8.76 1.37 2.59
N PRO A 531 -8.53 0.99 3.86
CA PRO A 531 -7.63 1.72 4.74
C PRO A 531 -6.24 1.82 4.12
N ALA A 532 -5.66 3.02 4.11
CA ALA A 532 -4.32 3.23 3.57
C ALA A 532 -3.51 4.25 4.36
N GLN A 533 -2.19 4.18 4.21
CA GLN A 533 -1.27 5.15 4.79
C GLN A 533 -0.41 5.76 3.70
N GLU A 534 -0.29 7.08 3.68
CA GLU A 534 0.70 7.75 2.85
C GLU A 534 2.09 7.59 3.47
N VAL A 535 3.01 6.99 2.72
CA VAL A 535 4.40 6.76 3.10
C VAL A 535 5.33 7.33 2.03
N MET A 536 6.53 7.74 2.43
CA MET A 536 7.47 8.40 1.54
C MET A 536 8.64 7.48 1.21
N GLN A 537 8.99 7.41 -0.07
CA GLN A 537 10.22 6.84 -0.60
C GLN A 537 11.17 7.99 -0.95
N ALA A 538 12.39 7.96 -0.41
CA ALA A 538 13.51 8.80 -0.84
C ALA A 538 13.15 10.28 -1.08
N PHE A 539 12.99 11.04 0.01
CA PHE A 539 12.77 12.48 0.09
C PHE A 539 11.43 13.03 -0.44
N ILE A 540 10.86 12.50 -1.53
CA ILE A 540 9.71 13.12 -2.22
C ILE A 540 8.65 12.16 -2.78
N TYR A 541 8.98 10.92 -3.13
CA TYR A 541 8.01 10.01 -3.76
C TYR A 541 7.04 9.48 -2.71
N LYS A 542 5.75 9.47 -3.01
CA LYS A 542 4.70 9.08 -2.06
C LYS A 542 3.93 7.88 -2.56
N HIS A 543 3.74 6.91 -1.67
CA HIS A 543 3.01 5.68 -1.92
C HIS A 543 1.89 5.55 -0.90
N ARG A 544 0.84 4.79 -1.26
CA ARG A 544 -0.36 4.61 -0.42
C ARG A 544 -0.68 3.12 -0.24
N PRO A 545 0.23 2.33 0.40
CA PRO A 545 -0.05 0.94 0.72
C PRO A 545 -1.29 0.82 1.62
N THR A 546 -2.11 -0.18 1.32
CA THR A 546 -3.29 -0.52 2.11
C THR A 546 -2.91 -1.22 3.41
N THR A 547 -3.87 -1.25 4.34
CA THR A 547 -3.82 -1.94 5.64
C THR A 547 -5.10 -2.71 5.89
N GLU A 548 -5.08 -3.61 6.86
CA GLU A 548 -6.26 -4.42 7.18
C GLU A 548 -7.35 -3.59 7.86
N GLU A 549 -6.94 -2.59 8.65
CA GLU A 549 -7.85 -1.81 9.48
C GLU A 549 -7.55 -0.31 9.45
N LEU A 550 -8.62 0.49 9.53
CA LEU A 550 -8.58 1.88 9.91
C LEU A 550 -9.05 2.01 11.37
N LEU A 551 -8.24 2.65 12.20
CA LEU A 551 -8.51 2.79 13.62
C LEU A 551 -8.51 4.28 14.02
N LEU A 552 -9.54 4.67 14.78
CA LEU A 552 -9.56 5.94 15.49
C LEU A 552 -9.40 5.65 16.99
N ALA A 553 -8.33 6.15 17.62
CA ALA A 553 -8.17 6.05 19.07
C ALA A 553 -9.02 7.10 19.77
N VAL A 554 -9.73 6.69 20.82
CA VAL A 554 -10.40 7.61 21.73
C VAL A 554 -9.35 8.13 22.71
N ALA A 555 -8.99 9.40 22.56
CA ALA A 555 -7.99 10.07 23.37
C ALA A 555 -8.65 11.00 24.41
N GLU A 556 -7.88 11.44 25.41
CA GLU A 556 -8.37 12.42 26.37
C GLU A 556 -8.34 13.86 25.84
N PRO A 557 -9.30 14.73 26.23
CA PRO A 557 -9.24 16.15 25.95
C PRO A 557 -8.01 16.77 26.64
N LYS A 558 -7.13 17.43 25.88
CA LYS A 558 -5.87 17.97 26.44
C LYS A 558 -5.73 19.47 26.45
N TYR A 559 -6.22 20.16 25.42
CA TYR A 559 -5.86 21.56 25.22
C TYR A 559 -7.07 22.44 24.96
N PHE A 560 -7.79 22.14 23.88
CA PHE A 560 -9.00 22.82 23.47
C PHE A 560 -9.68 22.02 22.35
N THR A 561 -10.95 22.30 22.11
CA THR A 561 -11.68 21.86 20.92
C THR A 561 -12.16 23.09 20.15
N VAL A 562 -12.25 22.95 18.83
CA VAL A 562 -12.76 23.98 17.93
C VAL A 562 -13.98 23.41 17.23
N SER A 563 -15.11 24.09 17.30
CA SER A 563 -16.36 23.69 16.66
C SER A 563 -16.92 24.82 15.80
N LEU A 564 -17.77 24.49 14.83
CA LEU A 564 -18.50 25.50 14.09
C LEU A 564 -19.56 26.16 14.98
N ALA A 565 -19.73 27.47 14.85
CA ALA A 565 -20.83 28.16 15.53
C ALA A 565 -22.20 27.73 14.97
N ASP A 566 -22.25 27.42 13.67
CA ASP A 566 -23.38 26.75 13.02
C ASP A 566 -22.97 25.30 12.67
N PRO A 567 -23.40 24.29 13.45
CA PRO A 567 -23.11 22.88 13.15
C PRO A 567 -23.65 22.41 11.80
N GLN A 568 -24.73 23.03 11.31
CA GLN A 568 -25.44 22.70 10.08
C GLN A 568 -25.04 23.60 8.90
N LEU A 569 -23.89 24.29 9.01
CA LEU A 569 -23.39 25.20 7.98
C LEU A 569 -23.47 24.55 6.58
N PRO A 570 -24.19 25.13 5.61
CA PRO A 570 -24.31 24.57 4.27
C PRO A 570 -23.02 24.75 3.46
N VAL A 571 -23.03 24.24 2.22
CA VAL A 571 -21.99 24.60 1.25
C VAL A 571 -22.08 26.11 0.98
N LEU A 572 -20.98 26.83 1.21
CA LEU A 572 -20.94 28.28 1.01
C LEU A 572 -20.57 28.62 -0.42
N GLU A 573 -21.43 29.36 -1.10
CA GLU A 573 -21.13 29.88 -2.44
C GLU A 573 -20.34 31.19 -2.33
N ILE A 574 -19.20 31.25 -3.02
CA ILE A 574 -18.32 32.42 -3.03
C ILE A 574 -18.15 32.88 -4.48
N PRO A 575 -18.65 34.06 -4.87
CA PRO A 575 -18.39 34.62 -6.18
C PRO A 575 -16.89 34.80 -6.42
N VAL A 576 -16.43 34.67 -7.67
CA VAL A 576 -15.04 34.99 -8.03
C VAL A 576 -14.72 36.43 -7.61
N GLY A 577 -13.69 36.59 -6.76
CA GLY A 577 -13.30 37.88 -6.16
C GLY A 577 -14.00 38.21 -4.83
N GLY A 578 -15.01 37.43 -4.43
CA GLY A 578 -15.79 37.62 -3.20
C GLY A 578 -15.21 36.91 -1.97
N GLU A 579 -15.86 37.15 -0.84
CA GLU A 579 -15.53 36.53 0.45
C GLU A 579 -16.77 36.16 1.27
N VAL A 580 -16.61 35.20 2.17
CA VAL A 580 -17.59 34.80 3.19
C VAL A 580 -16.92 34.71 4.55
N GLU A 581 -17.71 34.86 5.61
CA GLU A 581 -17.27 34.78 7.00
C GLU A 581 -17.82 33.53 7.67
N VAL A 582 -16.97 32.81 8.40
CA VAL A 582 -17.35 31.61 9.15
C VAL A 582 -16.87 31.74 10.59
N THR A 583 -17.80 31.60 11.53
CA THR A 583 -17.50 31.70 12.96
C THR A 583 -17.31 30.32 13.58
N PHE A 584 -16.25 30.19 14.37
CA PHE A 584 -15.94 29.01 15.15
C PHE A 584 -16.00 29.32 16.64
N ASN A 585 -16.46 28.35 17.42
CA ASN A 585 -16.40 28.34 18.86
C ASN A 585 -15.14 27.61 19.34
N LEU A 586 -14.64 28.01 20.50
CA LEU A 586 -13.45 27.48 21.14
C LEU A 586 -13.74 27.13 22.59
N LYS A 587 -13.63 25.85 22.94
CA LYS A 587 -13.69 25.35 24.32
C LYS A 587 -12.28 25.00 24.75
N ARG A 588 -11.74 25.65 25.79
CA ARG A 588 -10.40 25.36 26.33
C ARG A 588 -10.54 24.46 27.54
N GLU A 589 -9.59 23.55 27.72
CA GLU A 589 -9.49 22.77 28.96
C GLU A 589 -9.08 23.66 30.14
N ASP A 590 -9.59 23.32 31.33
CA ASP A 590 -9.39 24.10 32.54
C ASP A 590 -7.89 24.34 32.81
N LYS A 591 -7.52 25.62 33.00
CA LYS A 591 -6.16 26.19 33.13
C LYS A 591 -5.49 26.66 31.84
N ASN A 592 -6.03 26.38 30.65
CA ASN A 592 -5.45 26.89 29.41
C ASN A 592 -6.04 28.27 29.03
N LYS A 593 -5.28 29.35 29.25
CA LYS A 593 -5.69 30.73 28.89
C LYS A 593 -5.00 31.28 27.65
N ARG A 594 -4.39 30.43 26.81
CA ARG A 594 -3.58 30.90 25.68
C ARG A 594 -4.43 31.31 24.48
N ALA A 595 -3.88 32.21 23.67
CA ALA A 595 -4.47 32.56 22.38
C ALA A 595 -4.42 31.36 21.43
N VAL A 596 -5.49 31.18 20.64
CA VAL A 596 -5.58 30.14 19.60
C VAL A 596 -5.75 30.84 18.26
N ARG A 597 -4.88 30.54 17.31
CA ARG A 597 -4.93 31.10 15.97
C ARG A 597 -5.66 30.12 15.05
N LEU A 598 -6.79 30.53 14.50
CA LEU A 598 -7.47 29.80 13.44
C LEU A 598 -6.79 30.08 12.10
N VAL A 599 -6.41 29.02 11.38
CA VAL A 599 -5.80 29.11 10.05
C VAL A 599 -6.48 28.13 9.08
N GLY A 600 -6.51 28.47 7.80
CA GLY A 600 -6.80 27.49 6.76
C GLY A 600 -5.57 26.64 6.45
N TYR A 601 -5.69 25.32 6.55
CA TYR A 601 -4.60 24.41 6.25
C TYR A 601 -4.64 23.99 4.78
N ASN A 602 -3.60 24.36 4.02
CA ASN A 602 -3.42 24.01 2.60
C ASN A 602 -4.69 24.17 1.73
N PRO A 603 -5.30 25.38 1.66
CA PRO A 603 -6.49 25.60 0.85
C PRO A 603 -6.22 25.33 -0.64
N ALA A 604 -7.26 24.90 -1.36
CA ALA A 604 -7.15 24.64 -2.79
C ALA A 604 -6.70 25.89 -3.57
N LYS A 605 -6.00 25.69 -4.68
CA LYS A 605 -5.58 26.76 -5.58
C LYS A 605 -6.81 27.58 -6.03
N GLY A 606 -6.81 28.89 -5.76
CA GLY A 606 -7.95 29.77 -6.00
C GLY A 606 -8.67 30.23 -4.73
N ILE A 607 -8.44 29.56 -3.59
CA ILE A 607 -9.06 29.88 -2.30
C ILE A 607 -8.02 30.49 -1.37
N SER A 608 -8.40 31.58 -0.70
CA SER A 608 -7.62 32.22 0.35
C SER A 608 -8.37 32.15 1.67
N VAL A 609 -7.64 31.91 2.76
CA VAL A 609 -8.20 31.89 4.11
C VAL A 609 -7.40 32.87 4.96
N ARG A 610 -8.05 33.92 5.46
CA ARG A 610 -7.42 34.93 6.31
C ARG A 610 -7.41 34.45 7.76
N PRO A 611 -6.25 34.22 8.38
CA PRO A 611 -6.18 33.77 9.76
C PRO A 611 -6.79 34.76 10.75
N THR A 612 -7.40 34.23 11.81
CA THR A 612 -7.93 35.00 12.95
C THR A 612 -7.36 34.45 14.25
N THR A 613 -7.19 35.29 15.27
CA THR A 613 -6.72 34.86 16.60
C THR A 613 -7.83 35.07 17.61
N ILE A 614 -8.22 33.99 18.30
CA ILE A 614 -9.08 34.03 19.48
C ILE A 614 -8.21 34.32 20.69
N LYS A 615 -8.40 35.50 21.30
CA LYS A 615 -7.55 35.96 22.41
C LYS A 615 -7.82 35.15 23.69
N PRO A 616 -6.91 35.24 24.68
CA PRO A 616 -7.20 34.76 26.03
C PRO A 616 -8.56 35.27 26.54
N GLY A 617 -9.43 34.37 26.99
CA GLY A 617 -10.76 34.70 27.53
C GLY A 617 -11.89 34.80 26.50
N GLU A 618 -11.58 34.96 25.21
CA GLU A 618 -12.58 34.88 24.14
C GLU A 618 -12.90 33.42 23.79
N THR A 619 -14.16 33.13 23.46
CA THR A 619 -14.66 31.77 23.19
C THR A 619 -15.09 31.57 21.74
N SER A 620 -14.95 32.56 20.88
CA SER A 620 -15.28 32.46 19.46
C SER A 620 -14.36 33.33 18.59
N GLY A 621 -14.30 33.01 17.31
CA GLY A 621 -13.58 33.81 16.32
C GLY A 621 -14.07 33.54 14.91
N THR A 622 -14.03 34.57 14.07
CA THR A 622 -14.52 34.52 12.69
C THR A 622 -13.37 34.53 11.71
N ILE A 623 -13.37 33.57 10.77
CA ILE A 623 -12.39 33.47 9.69
C ILE A 623 -13.00 33.97 8.39
N LYS A 624 -12.22 34.67 7.58
CA LYS A 624 -12.64 35.09 6.23
C LYS A 624 -12.09 34.12 5.20
N ILE A 625 -12.96 33.67 4.31
CA ILE A 625 -12.64 32.77 3.21
C ILE A 625 -12.98 33.50 1.91
N SER A 626 -12.02 33.61 1.00
CA SER A 626 -12.19 34.35 -0.25
C SER A 626 -11.89 33.46 -1.46
N ALA A 627 -12.67 33.61 -2.52
CA ALA A 627 -12.33 33.11 -3.84
C ALA A 627 -11.59 34.23 -4.58
N ILE A 628 -10.31 34.04 -4.88
CA ILE A 628 -9.52 35.11 -5.53
C ILE A 628 -9.96 35.32 -6.98
N LYS A 629 -9.56 36.45 -7.60
CA LYS A 629 -10.03 36.86 -8.93
C LYS A 629 -9.82 35.85 -10.07
N TRP A 630 -8.89 34.91 -9.91
CA TRP A 630 -8.62 33.84 -10.89
C TRP A 630 -9.08 32.46 -10.43
N ALA A 631 -9.85 32.37 -9.34
CA ALA A 631 -10.47 31.13 -8.90
C ALA A 631 -11.36 30.56 -10.01
N LYS A 632 -11.31 29.24 -10.20
CA LYS A 632 -12.07 28.56 -11.25
C LYS A 632 -13.55 28.44 -10.82
N PRO A 633 -14.52 29.01 -11.56
CA PRO A 633 -15.93 28.76 -11.30
C PRO A 633 -16.26 27.27 -11.35
N GLY A 634 -17.14 26.82 -10.45
CA GLY A 634 -17.49 25.41 -10.26
C GLY A 634 -16.49 24.62 -9.41
N LEU A 635 -15.40 25.23 -8.92
CA LEU A 635 -14.53 24.60 -7.93
C LEU A 635 -15.30 24.43 -6.62
N GLU A 636 -15.58 23.18 -6.24
CA GLU A 636 -16.07 22.80 -4.92
C GLU A 636 -14.93 22.17 -4.12
N THR A 637 -14.71 22.60 -2.88
CA THR A 637 -13.61 22.07 -2.07
C THR A 637 -13.89 22.21 -0.57
N ASN A 638 -13.26 21.35 0.22
CA ASN A 638 -13.29 21.44 1.67
C ASN A 638 -12.05 22.17 2.17
N ILE A 639 -12.30 23.18 2.99
CA ILE A 639 -11.27 23.93 3.69
C ILE A 639 -11.21 23.37 5.11
N ILE A 640 -10.07 22.77 5.46
CA ILE A 640 -9.82 22.32 6.82
C ILE A 640 -9.23 23.48 7.60
N ILE A 641 -9.94 23.87 8.66
CA ILE A 641 -9.48 24.90 9.59
C ILE A 641 -8.75 24.22 10.73
N HIS A 642 -7.65 24.84 11.17
CA HIS A 642 -6.84 24.37 12.27
C HIS A 642 -6.77 25.45 13.34
N GLY A 643 -6.98 25.04 14.60
CA GLY A 643 -6.67 25.84 15.76
C GLY A 643 -5.23 25.61 16.18
N GLU A 644 -4.41 26.65 16.07
CA GLU A 644 -2.99 26.57 16.36
C GLU A 644 -2.64 27.37 17.62
N MET A 645 -2.04 26.71 18.62
CA MET A 645 -1.67 27.31 19.90
C MET A 645 -0.18 27.11 20.19
N LYS A 646 0.52 28.14 20.66
CA LYS A 646 1.94 28.02 21.05
C LYS A 646 2.08 27.34 22.42
N GLN A 647 2.93 26.32 22.49
CA GLN A 647 3.34 25.66 23.73
C GLN A 647 4.84 25.93 24.01
N GLY A 648 5.13 26.94 24.82
CA GLY A 648 6.52 27.33 25.09
C GLY A 648 7.20 27.98 23.88
N LYS A 649 8.53 27.89 23.78
CA LYS A 649 9.31 28.56 22.73
C LYS A 649 9.37 27.79 21.41
N LYS A 650 9.20 26.46 21.42
CA LYS A 650 9.44 25.60 20.25
C LYS A 650 8.26 24.73 19.82
N GLN A 651 7.28 24.46 20.68
CA GLN A 651 6.18 23.55 20.36
C GLN A 651 4.92 24.29 19.94
N ARG A 652 4.14 23.65 19.06
CA ARG A 652 2.85 24.14 18.58
C ARG A 652 1.83 23.03 18.67
N ILE A 653 0.74 23.31 19.35
CA ILE A 653 -0.46 22.49 19.30
C ILE A 653 -1.23 22.87 18.06
N ASP A 654 -1.64 21.85 17.31
CA ASP A 654 -2.40 21.99 16.09
C ASP A 654 -3.58 21.00 16.13
N ILE A 655 -4.79 21.53 16.23
CA ILE A 655 -6.02 20.74 16.39
C ILE A 655 -6.95 21.09 15.23
N PRO A 656 -7.37 20.10 14.42
CA PRO A 656 -8.29 20.35 13.32
C PRO A 656 -9.67 20.74 13.86
N ALA A 657 -10.39 21.55 13.09
CA ALA A 657 -11.77 21.94 13.30
C ALA A 657 -12.66 21.31 12.20
N PRO A 658 -13.99 21.31 12.36
CA PRO A 658 -14.89 20.80 11.34
C PRO A 658 -14.69 21.51 9.98
N ALA A 659 -14.68 20.73 8.90
CA ALA A 659 -14.44 21.22 7.55
C ALA A 659 -15.52 22.21 7.08
N VAL A 660 -15.10 23.25 6.36
CA VAL A 660 -16.00 24.18 5.67
C VAL A 660 -15.98 23.86 4.17
N THR A 661 -17.12 23.47 3.62
CA THR A 661 -17.25 23.23 2.18
C THR A 661 -17.63 24.52 1.48
N VAL A 662 -16.87 24.88 0.44
CA VAL A 662 -17.13 26.07 -0.38
C VAL A 662 -17.26 25.70 -1.84
N ARG A 663 -18.06 26.48 -2.58
CA ARG A 663 -18.18 26.40 -4.03
C ARG A 663 -17.94 27.77 -4.66
N VAL A 664 -17.01 27.85 -5.60
CA VAL A 664 -16.75 29.08 -6.35
C VAL A 664 -17.83 29.24 -7.42
N VAL A 665 -18.56 30.35 -7.39
CA VAL A 665 -19.57 30.70 -8.40
C VAL A 665 -19.06 31.84 -9.27
N ALA A 666 -19.64 32.02 -10.46
CA ALA A 666 -19.28 33.14 -11.33
C ALA A 666 -19.53 34.48 -10.60
N ALA A 667 -18.73 35.51 -10.90
CA ALA A 667 -18.99 36.86 -10.42
C ALA A 667 -20.38 37.31 -10.92
N SER A 668 -21.18 37.98 -10.10
CA SER A 668 -22.44 38.54 -10.57
C SER A 668 -22.16 39.67 -11.56
N ASP A 669 -22.99 39.80 -12.59
CA ASP A 669 -22.89 40.89 -13.59
C ASP A 669 -23.16 42.29 -12.99
N THR A 670 -23.47 42.38 -11.70
CA THR A 670 -23.66 43.65 -10.97
C THR A 670 -22.37 44.24 -10.39
N ASP A 671 -21.24 43.53 -10.46
CA ASP A 671 -19.93 43.95 -9.91
C ASP A 671 -18.85 44.22 -10.99
N LYS A 672 -19.25 44.37 -12.26
CA LYS A 672 -18.41 44.95 -13.33
C LYS A 672 -18.64 46.45 -13.42
#